data_AF-A0A964LWY8-F1
#
_entry.id   AF-A0A964LWY8-F1
#
_cell.length_a   1.000
_cell.length_b   1.000
_cell.length_c   1.000
_cell.angle_alpha   90.00
_cell.angle_beta   90.00
_cell.angle_gamma   90.00
#
_symmetry.space_group_name_H-M   'P 1'
#
loop_
_entity.id
_entity.type
_entity.pdbx_description
1 polymer ?
#
loop_
_entity_poly.entity_id
_entity_poly.type
_entity_poly.pdbx_seq_one_letter_code
_entity_poly.pdbx_strand_id
1 'polypeptide(L)'
;MRKHMDTFVANLILLLAFFTAVVQAQEVVISRDAEGRVSVQATLYDGAVNIDGNLDEAVYSELTPITDFIQQIPSEGAPASERTEAWVYFDDDNLYVAARNYESVPESQWIANEMRRDTFQLRTNDSFTVMLDTYLDRRNGVAFLVTPIGGFSDYAISNEGDGGRAVNFDWNIVWDSRVSRFEGGWTVEMQIPFRSLRYEPGEVQTWGIQFRRIIRRLNEASYLTEIPISAARGNSLVAGIWRISEAGTLENLRVPARKLNLEVKPYGLGSVTTNREAKPPFDNEAEGEAGVDVKFGITNNLTADFTYNTDFAQVEVDERQVNLTRFNQFFPEKREFFLEGRGNFDFTTSRGLDIPTMFFSRRIGLEGGQIVPIEVGARLTGKIGNTEIGALTINTDADNFANLESTEFSVLRLKRDIFSRSSVGVMVTDRSESLVGDGSSQLYGIDGAFDFLQDFSIDTYMAKTDSPGLKNGDDKSYMSNFSYDSDRYGFNSGMVVVEENFNPEIGFKRRNNFKQFAGGARFSPRPVSIDWIRRFSFEANTQSYWSADADKLETRRHDLSFNTEFETSDQLNFSIADEFEVLTRPFRIATGVTLLPGKYDFTSFLASYNLGAQRKLSGVMSLRVGDFWSGTNTSIGFGSGRLELSPQLSIEPSYSINNVKLPEDDFRTELSSFRVTYTLSPRMYLGGLVQYDSNAASFSTNFRFRWEWAPGSEFFVVYSDDRNTDPFAHPSGLELRNRGLAIKINRLFQI
;
A
#
# COMPACT_ATOMS: atom_id res chain seq x y z
N MET A 1 -75.73 -13.00 -40.99
CA MET A 1 -75.05 -13.11 -39.68
C MET A 1 -73.68 -13.78 -39.72
N ARG A 2 -73.45 -14.85 -40.49
CA ARG A 2 -72.13 -15.50 -40.60
C ARG A 2 -71.03 -14.65 -41.25
N LYS A 3 -71.37 -13.88 -42.29
CA LYS A 3 -70.41 -13.07 -43.08
C LYS A 3 -69.85 -11.82 -42.38
N HIS A 4 -70.43 -11.40 -41.24
CA HIS A 4 -69.93 -10.27 -40.45
C HIS A 4 -69.05 -10.70 -39.27
N MET A 5 -69.06 -11.99 -38.92
CA MET A 5 -68.26 -12.52 -37.82
C MET A 5 -66.83 -12.84 -38.30
N ASP A 6 -66.68 -13.28 -39.56
CA ASP A 6 -65.37 -13.61 -40.13
C ASP A 6 -64.50 -12.36 -40.37
N THR A 7 -65.09 -11.21 -40.69
CA THR A 7 -64.35 -9.94 -40.87
C THR A 7 -63.91 -9.33 -39.53
N PHE A 8 -64.66 -9.59 -38.45
CA PHE A 8 -64.32 -9.09 -37.11
C PHE A 8 -63.18 -9.90 -36.49
N VAL A 9 -63.17 -11.22 -36.72
CA VAL A 9 -62.07 -12.10 -36.27
C VAL A 9 -60.78 -11.86 -37.07
N ALA A 10 -60.88 -11.61 -38.38
CA ALA A 10 -59.71 -11.28 -39.20
C ALA A 10 -59.06 -9.94 -38.83
N ASN A 11 -59.87 -8.91 -38.50
CA ASN A 11 -59.34 -7.62 -38.04
C ASN A 11 -58.80 -7.67 -36.60
N LEU A 12 -59.32 -8.53 -35.73
CA LEU A 12 -58.78 -8.73 -34.39
C LEU A 12 -57.42 -9.45 -34.41
N ILE A 13 -57.23 -10.40 -35.34
CA ILE A 13 -55.95 -11.08 -35.55
C ILE A 13 -54.91 -10.14 -36.17
N LEU A 14 -55.31 -9.24 -37.08
CA LEU A 14 -54.41 -8.21 -37.62
C LEU A 14 -54.04 -7.12 -36.59
N LEU A 15 -54.97 -6.78 -35.66
CA LEU A 15 -54.68 -5.85 -34.56
C LEU A 15 -53.78 -6.48 -33.48
N LEU A 16 -53.91 -7.78 -33.22
CA LEU A 16 -52.99 -8.50 -32.32
C LEU A 16 -51.62 -8.73 -32.96
N ALA A 17 -51.52 -8.85 -34.30
CA ALA A 17 -50.25 -8.97 -35.01
C ALA A 17 -49.48 -7.63 -35.16
N PHE A 18 -50.15 -6.48 -34.98
CA PHE A 18 -49.49 -5.16 -34.93
C PHE A 18 -49.06 -4.75 -33.52
N PHE A 19 -49.41 -5.53 -32.49
CA PHE A 19 -48.97 -5.37 -31.11
C PHE A 19 -47.96 -6.43 -30.65
N THR A 20 -47.40 -7.23 -31.58
CA THR A 20 -46.05 -7.77 -31.39
C THR A 20 -45.05 -6.66 -31.70
N ALA A 21 -45.05 -5.62 -30.87
CA ALA A 21 -43.82 -4.89 -30.64
C ALA A 21 -42.80 -5.96 -30.24
N VAL A 22 -41.72 -6.04 -30.99
CA VAL A 22 -40.51 -6.72 -30.54
C VAL A 22 -40.13 -6.01 -29.25
N VAL A 23 -40.62 -6.52 -28.12
CA VAL A 23 -39.94 -6.38 -26.85
C VAL A 23 -38.67 -7.17 -27.09
N GLN A 24 -37.63 -6.50 -27.61
CA GLN A 24 -36.27 -6.96 -27.34
C GLN A 24 -36.24 -7.03 -25.83
N ALA A 25 -36.28 -8.25 -25.30
CA ALA A 25 -35.98 -8.46 -23.90
C ALA A 25 -34.56 -7.93 -23.75
N GLN A 26 -34.41 -6.74 -23.17
CA GLN A 26 -33.12 -6.28 -22.69
C GLN A 26 -32.58 -7.41 -21.83
N GLU A 27 -31.40 -7.92 -22.19
CA GLU A 27 -30.75 -8.96 -21.40
C GLU A 27 -30.64 -8.46 -19.97
N VAL A 28 -30.97 -9.31 -19.00
CA VAL A 28 -30.88 -8.97 -17.58
C VAL A 28 -29.39 -8.87 -17.24
N VAL A 29 -28.85 -7.65 -17.29
CA VAL A 29 -27.43 -7.36 -17.03
C VAL A 29 -27.08 -7.52 -15.54
N ILE A 30 -28.05 -7.37 -14.66
CA ILE A 30 -27.89 -7.51 -13.21
C ILE A 30 -29.11 -8.20 -12.57
N SER A 31 -28.85 -9.10 -11.63
CA SER A 31 -29.88 -9.65 -10.74
C SER A 31 -29.43 -9.58 -9.28
N ARG A 32 -30.40 -9.38 -8.38
CA ARG A 32 -30.21 -9.42 -6.93
C ARG A 32 -31.17 -10.47 -6.37
N ASP A 33 -30.64 -11.45 -5.63
CA ASP A 33 -31.48 -12.49 -5.03
C ASP A 33 -32.09 -12.07 -3.67
N ALA A 34 -32.85 -12.98 -3.06
CA ALA A 34 -33.54 -12.71 -1.79
C ALA A 34 -32.58 -12.50 -0.61
N GLU A 35 -31.34 -12.99 -0.73
CA GLU A 35 -30.27 -12.81 0.24
C GLU A 35 -29.40 -11.57 -0.06
N GLY A 36 -29.74 -10.79 -1.09
CA GLY A 36 -29.02 -9.59 -1.50
C GLY A 36 -27.75 -9.85 -2.32
N ARG A 37 -27.49 -11.11 -2.72
CA ARG A 37 -26.34 -11.44 -3.57
C ARG A 37 -26.58 -10.92 -4.97
N VAL A 38 -25.54 -10.29 -5.53
CA VAL A 38 -25.59 -9.66 -6.85
C VAL A 38 -24.91 -10.55 -7.88
N SER A 39 -25.58 -10.79 -9.00
CA SER A 39 -25.02 -11.43 -10.20
C SER A 39 -25.07 -10.45 -11.36
N VAL A 40 -23.95 -10.28 -12.06
CA VAL A 40 -23.74 -9.40 -13.21
C VAL A 40 -23.43 -10.28 -14.41
N GLN A 41 -24.11 -10.07 -15.53
CA GLN A 41 -23.89 -10.80 -16.77
C GLN A 41 -22.87 -10.06 -17.63
N ALA A 42 -21.71 -10.68 -17.88
CA ALA A 42 -20.76 -10.16 -18.86
C ALA A 42 -21.31 -10.38 -20.26
N THR A 43 -21.36 -9.32 -21.07
CA THR A 43 -21.88 -9.41 -22.45
C THR A 43 -20.75 -9.44 -23.46
N LEU A 44 -20.77 -10.39 -24.39
CA LEU A 44 -19.86 -10.41 -25.54
C LEU A 44 -20.26 -9.29 -26.51
N TYR A 45 -19.29 -8.45 -26.89
CA TYR A 45 -19.47 -7.38 -27.86
C TYR A 45 -18.45 -7.54 -28.99
N ASP A 46 -18.93 -7.66 -30.22
CA ASP A 46 -18.13 -7.85 -31.43
C ASP A 46 -18.00 -6.56 -32.29
N GLY A 47 -18.57 -5.45 -31.82
CA GLY A 47 -18.43 -4.14 -32.43
C GLY A 47 -17.08 -3.49 -32.14
N ALA A 48 -16.72 -2.48 -32.93
CA ALA A 48 -15.54 -1.66 -32.64
C ALA A 48 -15.81 -0.74 -31.44
N VAL A 49 -14.92 -0.78 -30.45
CA VAL A 49 -14.96 0.09 -29.27
C VAL A 49 -13.82 1.09 -29.40
N ASN A 50 -14.11 2.38 -29.39
CA ASN A 50 -13.10 3.42 -29.42
C ASN A 50 -12.95 4.02 -28.03
N ILE A 51 -11.94 3.56 -27.27
CA ILE A 51 -11.65 4.09 -25.94
C ILE A 51 -11.20 5.54 -26.07
N ASP A 52 -12.14 6.47 -25.92
CA ASP A 52 -11.93 7.92 -25.96
C ASP A 52 -12.59 8.66 -24.78
N GLY A 53 -13.33 7.92 -23.96
CA GLY A 53 -14.00 8.39 -22.75
C GLY A 53 -15.43 8.85 -23.02
N ASN A 54 -15.88 8.97 -24.26
CA ASN A 54 -17.26 9.25 -24.62
C ASN A 54 -18.03 7.93 -24.65
N LEU A 55 -19.25 7.92 -24.12
CA LEU A 55 -20.09 6.71 -24.11
C LEU A 55 -21.09 6.80 -25.26
N ASP A 56 -20.61 6.77 -26.52
CA ASP A 56 -21.42 6.97 -27.72
C ASP A 56 -21.53 5.74 -28.64
N GLU A 57 -20.80 4.67 -28.35
CA GLU A 57 -20.93 3.37 -28.99
C GLU A 57 -22.29 2.71 -28.74
N ALA A 58 -22.72 1.87 -29.68
CA ALA A 58 -24.00 1.18 -29.64
C ALA A 58 -24.20 0.36 -28.36
N VAL A 59 -23.13 -0.25 -27.84
CA VAL A 59 -23.15 -1.06 -26.61
C VAL A 59 -23.76 -0.32 -25.41
N TYR A 60 -23.52 0.99 -25.29
CA TYR A 60 -24.02 1.81 -24.17
C TYR A 60 -25.52 2.13 -24.28
N SER A 61 -26.09 2.01 -25.48
CA SER A 61 -27.52 2.17 -25.74
C SER A 61 -28.28 0.84 -25.74
N GLU A 62 -27.59 -0.26 -26.06
CA GLU A 62 -28.15 -1.61 -26.16
C GLU A 62 -28.17 -2.33 -24.80
N LEU A 63 -27.13 -2.14 -23.99
CA LEU A 63 -27.02 -2.74 -22.66
C LEU A 63 -27.66 -1.84 -21.60
N THR A 64 -28.51 -2.44 -20.77
CA THR A 64 -29.03 -1.79 -19.58
C THR A 64 -27.88 -1.51 -18.59
N PRO A 65 -27.69 -0.26 -18.15
CA PRO A 65 -26.64 0.05 -17.18
C PRO A 65 -26.91 -0.60 -15.82
N ILE A 66 -25.82 -0.91 -15.13
CA ILE A 66 -25.80 -1.29 -13.73
C ILE A 66 -25.95 -0.02 -12.88
N THR A 67 -26.99 0.01 -12.05
CA THR A 67 -27.37 1.17 -11.20
C THR A 67 -27.54 0.76 -9.73
N ASP A 68 -28.06 1.70 -8.93
CA ASP A 68 -28.47 1.48 -7.53
C ASP A 68 -27.30 1.08 -6.62
N PHE A 69 -26.27 1.94 -6.65
CA PHE A 69 -25.13 1.84 -5.74
C PHE A 69 -25.58 2.13 -4.31
N ILE A 70 -25.00 1.41 -3.35
CA ILE A 70 -25.35 1.40 -1.93
C ILE A 70 -24.20 2.02 -1.14
N GLN A 71 -24.51 2.99 -0.28
CA GLN A 71 -23.55 3.64 0.59
C GLN A 71 -23.03 2.67 1.67
N GLN A 72 -21.72 2.71 1.89
CA GLN A 72 -21.08 2.21 3.11
C GLN A 72 -20.89 3.36 4.11
N ILE A 73 -20.44 4.52 3.60
CA ILE A 73 -20.18 5.75 4.35
C ILE A 73 -20.82 6.89 3.57
N PRO A 74 -21.45 7.87 4.23
CA PRO A 74 -21.62 7.98 5.69
C PRO A 74 -22.77 7.13 6.26
N SER A 75 -23.72 6.70 5.43
CA SER A 75 -24.92 5.99 5.88
C SER A 75 -24.97 4.58 5.30
N GLU A 76 -24.54 3.59 6.09
CA GLU A 76 -24.57 2.17 5.72
C GLU A 76 -25.97 1.75 5.23
N GLY A 77 -26.02 1.16 4.02
CA GLY A 77 -27.24 0.65 3.40
C GLY A 77 -28.12 1.70 2.69
N ALA A 78 -27.80 3.00 2.78
CA ALA A 78 -28.55 4.04 2.08
C ALA A 78 -28.25 4.04 0.56
N PRO A 79 -29.16 4.52 -0.30
CA PRO A 79 -28.85 4.75 -1.72
C PRO A 79 -27.73 5.79 -1.90
N ALA A 80 -26.88 5.62 -2.92
CA ALA A 80 -25.87 6.62 -3.29
C ALA A 80 -26.50 8.00 -3.52
N SER A 81 -25.82 9.06 -3.07
CA SER A 81 -26.35 10.44 -3.18
C SER A 81 -26.27 10.99 -4.60
N GLU A 82 -25.28 10.55 -5.37
CA GLU A 82 -25.13 10.87 -6.80
C GLU A 82 -25.30 9.61 -7.64
N ARG A 83 -26.03 9.75 -8.74
CA ARG A 83 -26.31 8.62 -9.64
C ARG A 83 -25.02 8.14 -10.30
N THR A 84 -24.87 6.82 -10.41
CA THR A 84 -23.80 6.18 -11.18
C THR A 84 -24.42 5.08 -12.04
N GLU A 85 -24.03 5.05 -13.31
CA GLU A 85 -24.38 3.99 -14.28
C GLU A 85 -23.08 3.30 -14.68
N ALA A 86 -23.03 1.97 -14.68
CA ALA A 86 -21.86 1.20 -15.07
C ALA A 86 -22.19 0.12 -16.12
N TRP A 87 -21.21 -0.24 -16.94
CA TRP A 87 -21.32 -1.27 -17.97
C TRP A 87 -20.13 -2.22 -17.89
N VAL A 88 -20.37 -3.50 -18.15
CA VAL A 88 -19.34 -4.54 -18.27
C VAL A 88 -19.62 -5.38 -19.51
N TYR A 89 -18.63 -5.46 -20.39
CA TYR A 89 -18.70 -6.27 -21.60
C TYR A 89 -17.28 -6.69 -21.99
N PHE A 90 -17.15 -7.61 -22.93
CA PHE A 90 -15.84 -8.13 -23.34
C PHE A 90 -15.82 -8.46 -24.83
N ASP A 91 -14.62 -8.49 -25.40
CA ASP A 91 -14.34 -9.03 -26.73
C ASP A 91 -13.35 -10.22 -26.61
N ASP A 92 -12.78 -10.67 -27.72
CA ASP A 92 -11.84 -11.80 -27.73
C ASP A 92 -10.52 -11.53 -26.96
N ASP A 93 -10.15 -10.27 -26.74
CA ASP A 93 -8.85 -9.85 -26.21
C ASP A 93 -8.93 -9.07 -24.89
N ASN A 94 -10.07 -8.41 -24.60
CA ASN A 94 -10.21 -7.43 -23.53
C ASN A 94 -11.53 -7.55 -22.77
N LEU A 95 -11.45 -7.26 -21.47
CA LEU A 95 -12.59 -6.88 -20.64
C LEU A 95 -12.72 -5.35 -20.66
N TYR A 96 -13.94 -4.86 -20.86
CA TYR A 96 -14.28 -3.44 -20.81
C TYR A 96 -15.15 -3.15 -19.59
N VAL A 97 -14.81 -2.07 -18.90
CA VAL A 97 -15.62 -1.52 -17.81
C VAL A 97 -15.78 -0.03 -18.05
N ALA A 98 -17.02 0.43 -18.13
CA ALA A 98 -17.32 1.84 -18.31
C ALA A 98 -18.24 2.34 -17.20
N ALA A 99 -18.18 3.65 -16.92
CA ALA A 99 -19.12 4.28 -16.01
C ALA A 99 -19.45 5.72 -16.41
N ARG A 100 -20.70 6.10 -16.19
CA ARG A 100 -21.20 7.47 -16.21
C ARG A 100 -21.50 7.89 -14.79
N ASN A 101 -20.70 8.83 -14.28
CA ASN A 101 -20.76 9.33 -12.92
C ASN A 101 -21.41 10.72 -12.95
N TYR A 102 -22.62 10.83 -12.39
CA TYR A 102 -23.32 12.10 -12.30
C TYR A 102 -22.80 12.93 -11.12
N GLU A 103 -22.84 14.25 -11.26
CA GLU A 103 -22.47 15.22 -10.25
C GLU A 103 -23.49 16.38 -10.24
N SER A 104 -24.13 16.59 -9.10
CA SER A 104 -25.04 17.71 -8.86
C SER A 104 -24.36 19.09 -8.76
N VAL A 105 -23.02 19.12 -8.69
CA VAL A 105 -22.21 20.34 -8.52
C VAL A 105 -21.33 20.61 -9.74
N PRO A 106 -20.97 21.89 -10.02
CA PRO A 106 -20.05 22.21 -11.11
C PRO A 106 -18.66 21.62 -10.87
N GLU A 107 -17.91 21.42 -11.98
CA GLU A 107 -16.57 20.84 -11.99
C GLU A 107 -15.58 21.50 -11.01
N SER A 108 -15.71 22.81 -10.78
CA SER A 108 -14.85 23.56 -9.85
C SER A 108 -14.96 23.10 -8.37
N GLN A 109 -15.95 22.27 -8.04
CA GLN A 109 -16.15 21.68 -6.72
C GLN A 109 -15.79 20.19 -6.66
N TRP A 110 -15.42 19.56 -7.78
CA TRP A 110 -14.93 18.18 -7.78
C TRP A 110 -13.55 18.12 -7.14
N ILE A 111 -13.25 17.03 -6.45
CA ILE A 111 -11.96 16.82 -5.80
C ILE A 111 -11.14 15.88 -6.68
N ALA A 112 -10.50 16.42 -7.71
CA ALA A 112 -9.72 15.67 -8.67
C ALA A 112 -8.45 16.47 -9.00
N ASN A 113 -7.40 16.24 -8.21
CA ASN A 113 -6.24 17.11 -8.14
C ASN A 113 -4.91 16.38 -8.33
N GLU A 114 -4.93 15.05 -8.45
CA GLU A 114 -3.75 14.24 -8.75
C GLU A 114 -3.96 13.44 -10.05
N MET A 115 -3.04 13.60 -10.98
CA MET A 115 -3.06 12.94 -12.29
C MET A 115 -1.94 11.90 -12.41
N ARG A 116 -0.92 11.96 -11.54
CA ARG A 116 0.23 11.06 -11.58
C ARG A 116 -0.21 9.65 -11.19
N ARG A 117 0.12 8.69 -12.06
CA ARG A 117 -0.11 7.27 -11.87
C ARG A 117 0.50 6.77 -10.55
N ASP A 118 -0.19 5.84 -9.89
CA ASP A 118 0.28 5.06 -8.72
C ASP A 118 0.67 5.87 -7.48
N THR A 119 0.02 7.00 -7.27
CA THR A 119 0.18 7.79 -6.05
C THR A 119 -0.89 7.49 -5.02
N PHE A 120 -0.54 7.62 -3.75
CA PHE A 120 -1.52 7.52 -2.67
C PHE A 120 -2.63 8.57 -2.81
N GLN A 121 -2.30 9.75 -3.33
CA GLN A 121 -3.22 10.88 -3.45
C GLN A 121 -4.33 10.68 -4.50
N LEU A 122 -4.14 9.82 -5.49
CA LEU A 122 -5.25 9.40 -6.38
C LEU A 122 -6.42 8.81 -5.58
N ARG A 123 -6.10 8.11 -4.48
CA ARG A 123 -7.11 7.46 -3.64
C ARG A 123 -7.85 8.49 -2.82
N THR A 124 -7.27 9.68 -2.58
CA THR A 124 -7.92 10.80 -1.88
C THR A 124 -8.73 11.72 -2.80
N ASN A 125 -8.99 11.30 -4.04
CA ASN A 125 -9.80 12.04 -5.01
C ASN A 125 -11.16 11.37 -5.24
N ASP A 126 -12.05 12.12 -5.88
CA ASP A 126 -13.23 11.55 -6.53
C ASP A 126 -12.76 10.48 -7.50
N SER A 127 -13.37 9.30 -7.42
CA SER A 127 -12.96 8.18 -8.26
C SER A 127 -14.08 7.19 -8.51
N PHE A 128 -13.90 6.44 -9.59
CA PHE A 128 -14.61 5.21 -9.88
C PHE A 128 -13.59 4.07 -9.84
N THR A 129 -13.96 2.95 -9.22
CA THR A 129 -13.08 1.79 -9.07
C THR A 129 -13.84 0.52 -9.42
N VAL A 130 -13.20 -0.38 -10.17
CA VAL A 130 -13.65 -1.76 -10.34
C VAL A 130 -12.65 -2.70 -9.65
N MET A 131 -13.16 -3.70 -8.94
CA MET A 131 -12.39 -4.79 -8.36
C MET A 131 -12.86 -6.11 -8.95
N LEU A 132 -11.90 -6.97 -9.33
CA LEU A 132 -12.11 -8.28 -9.92
C LEU A 132 -11.44 -9.36 -9.05
N ASP A 133 -12.21 -10.35 -8.63
CA ASP A 133 -11.71 -11.61 -8.05
C ASP A 133 -11.71 -12.66 -9.16
N THR A 134 -10.58 -12.76 -9.86
CA THR A 134 -10.40 -13.60 -11.05
C THR A 134 -10.28 -15.10 -10.77
N TYR A 135 -10.21 -15.47 -9.49
CA TYR A 135 -10.16 -16.86 -9.02
C TYR A 135 -11.45 -17.32 -8.33
N LEU A 136 -12.37 -16.38 -8.07
CA LEU A 136 -13.58 -16.58 -7.28
C LEU A 136 -13.29 -17.19 -5.89
N ASP A 137 -12.11 -16.91 -5.34
CA ASP A 137 -11.71 -17.44 -4.03
C ASP A 137 -12.24 -16.59 -2.86
N ARG A 138 -12.91 -15.47 -3.18
CA ARG A 138 -13.55 -14.54 -2.25
C ARG A 138 -12.59 -13.90 -1.26
N ARG A 139 -11.29 -13.88 -1.59
CA ARG A 139 -10.21 -13.39 -0.73
C ARG A 139 -9.19 -12.53 -1.44
N ASN A 140 -8.88 -12.86 -2.69
CA ASN A 140 -7.87 -12.20 -3.49
C ASN A 140 -8.50 -11.52 -4.71
N GLY A 141 -7.94 -10.41 -5.15
CA GLY A 141 -8.49 -9.66 -6.27
C GLY A 141 -7.54 -8.58 -6.77
N VAL A 142 -7.90 -7.98 -7.89
CA VAL A 142 -7.19 -6.84 -8.49
C VAL A 142 -8.17 -5.70 -8.67
N ALA A 143 -7.72 -4.47 -8.49
CA ALA A 143 -8.58 -3.30 -8.59
C ALA A 143 -7.97 -2.21 -9.46
N PHE A 144 -8.83 -1.52 -10.20
CA PHE A 144 -8.50 -0.45 -11.15
C PHE A 144 -9.28 0.79 -10.75
N LEU A 145 -8.56 1.88 -10.51
CA LEU A 145 -9.10 3.15 -10.06
C LEU A 145 -8.84 4.21 -11.13
N VAL A 146 -9.86 5.01 -11.45
CA VAL A 146 -9.74 6.18 -12.33
C VAL A 146 -10.42 7.40 -11.69
N THR A 147 -9.81 8.57 -11.86
CA THR A 147 -10.31 9.88 -11.38
C THR A 147 -10.91 10.70 -12.53
N PRO A 148 -11.74 11.72 -12.25
CA PRO A 148 -12.35 12.60 -13.26
C PRO A 148 -11.36 13.37 -14.15
N ILE A 149 -10.08 13.43 -13.77
CA ILE A 149 -9.02 14.10 -14.54
C ILE A 149 -8.12 13.12 -15.30
N GLY A 150 -8.49 11.83 -15.34
CA GLY A 150 -7.74 10.78 -16.05
C GLY A 150 -6.52 10.24 -15.28
N GLY A 151 -6.39 10.58 -13.99
CA GLY A 151 -5.45 9.90 -13.10
C GLY A 151 -5.92 8.48 -12.86
N PHE A 152 -5.03 7.50 -12.94
CA PHE A 152 -5.38 6.10 -12.77
C PHE A 152 -4.34 5.34 -11.95
N SER A 153 -4.77 4.26 -11.29
CA SER A 153 -3.91 3.37 -10.50
C SER A 153 -4.51 1.97 -10.49
N ASP A 154 -3.66 0.96 -10.45
CA ASP A 154 -4.02 -0.43 -10.23
C ASP A 154 -3.33 -0.99 -8.98
N TYR A 155 -3.94 -2.01 -8.38
CA TYR A 155 -3.40 -2.65 -7.18
C TYR A 155 -3.96 -4.06 -6.99
N ALA A 156 -3.13 -4.94 -6.41
CA ALA A 156 -3.55 -6.27 -6.01
C ALA A 156 -3.98 -6.28 -4.54
N ILE A 157 -5.04 -7.01 -4.24
CA ILE A 157 -5.58 -7.22 -2.90
C ILE A 157 -5.41 -8.70 -2.59
N SER A 158 -4.80 -9.00 -1.45
CA SER A 158 -4.68 -10.36 -0.94
C SER A 158 -5.32 -10.48 0.42
N ASN A 159 -5.95 -11.63 0.71
CA ASN A 159 -6.58 -11.92 2.00
C ASN A 159 -7.45 -10.75 2.52
N GLU A 160 -8.31 -10.23 1.64
CA GLU A 160 -9.20 -9.09 1.92
C GLU A 160 -8.48 -7.82 2.44
N GLY A 161 -7.23 -7.64 2.03
CA GLY A 161 -6.39 -6.51 2.41
C GLY A 161 -6.07 -6.49 3.91
N ASP A 162 -5.96 -7.65 4.59
CA ASP A 162 -5.70 -7.77 6.03
C ASP A 162 -4.75 -6.69 6.58
N GLY A 163 -5.24 -5.90 7.55
CA GLY A 163 -4.51 -4.78 8.16
C GLY A 163 -4.01 -3.67 7.22
N GLY A 164 -4.44 -3.67 5.95
CA GLY A 164 -4.03 -2.75 4.89
C GLY A 164 -2.68 -3.12 4.26
N ARG A 165 -1.94 -4.07 4.85
CA ARG A 165 -0.62 -4.52 4.37
C ARG A 165 -0.71 -5.47 3.19
N ALA A 166 -1.76 -6.28 3.13
CA ALA A 166 -1.99 -7.22 2.05
C ALA A 166 -2.59 -6.55 0.80
N VAL A 167 -2.42 -5.23 0.64
CA VAL A 167 -2.77 -4.49 -0.58
C VAL A 167 -1.48 -4.01 -1.22
N ASN A 168 -1.14 -4.57 -2.38
CA ASN A 168 0.03 -4.18 -3.14
C ASN A 168 -0.33 -3.09 -4.14
N PHE A 169 -0.08 -1.84 -3.73
CA PHE A 169 -0.27 -0.65 -4.57
C PHE A 169 0.81 -0.43 -5.62
N ASP A 170 1.89 -1.22 -5.57
CA ASP A 170 2.97 -1.20 -6.56
C ASP A 170 2.74 -2.24 -7.66
N TRP A 171 1.66 -3.04 -7.56
CA TRP A 171 1.25 -3.96 -8.61
C TRP A 171 0.78 -3.18 -9.83
N ASN A 172 1.53 -3.31 -10.92
CA ASN A 172 1.38 -2.51 -12.12
C ASN A 172 1.25 -3.40 -13.36
N ILE A 173 0.06 -3.47 -13.95
CA ILE A 173 -0.20 -4.17 -15.20
C ILE A 173 -0.47 -3.23 -16.37
N VAL A 174 -0.54 -3.80 -17.57
CA VAL A 174 -0.82 -3.07 -18.80
C VAL A 174 -2.34 -3.01 -19.03
N TRP A 175 -2.90 -1.81 -18.93
CA TRP A 175 -4.30 -1.50 -19.25
C TRP A 175 -4.42 -0.05 -19.72
N ASP A 176 -5.55 0.34 -20.31
CA ASP A 176 -5.81 1.71 -20.74
C ASP A 176 -7.12 2.26 -20.18
N SER A 177 -7.18 3.58 -20.01
CA SER A 177 -8.42 4.27 -19.65
C SER A 177 -8.52 5.65 -20.27
N ARG A 178 -9.76 6.07 -20.56
CA ARG A 178 -10.07 7.43 -21.00
C ARG A 178 -11.22 7.99 -20.21
N VAL A 179 -11.17 9.31 -20.04
CA VAL A 179 -12.15 10.06 -19.27
C VAL A 179 -12.62 11.23 -20.11
N SER A 180 -13.94 11.38 -20.21
CA SER A 180 -14.58 12.55 -20.79
C SER A 180 -15.46 13.24 -19.74
N ARG A 181 -15.83 14.49 -20.02
CA ARG A 181 -16.67 15.32 -19.14
C ARG A 181 -17.90 15.74 -19.90
N PHE A 182 -19.03 15.82 -19.20
CA PHE A 182 -20.28 16.30 -19.76
C PHE A 182 -21.00 17.21 -18.76
N GLU A 183 -22.06 17.89 -19.20
CA GLU A 183 -22.87 18.70 -18.30
C GLU A 183 -23.55 17.81 -17.25
N GLY A 184 -23.14 17.99 -15.99
CA GLY A 184 -23.65 17.20 -14.86
C GLY A 184 -22.87 15.94 -14.56
N GLY A 185 -21.62 15.77 -15.03
CA GLY A 185 -20.78 14.66 -14.61
C GLY A 185 -19.57 14.35 -15.49
N TRP A 186 -19.05 13.14 -15.33
CA TRP A 186 -17.91 12.62 -16.09
C TRP A 186 -18.10 11.14 -16.40
N THR A 187 -17.44 10.70 -17.47
CA THR A 187 -17.49 9.32 -17.97
C THR A 187 -16.10 8.72 -17.94
N VAL A 188 -16.02 7.40 -17.77
CA VAL A 188 -14.78 6.64 -17.87
C VAL A 188 -15.00 5.39 -18.68
N GLU A 189 -14.01 5.06 -19.50
CA GLU A 189 -13.86 3.78 -20.17
C GLU A 189 -12.54 3.15 -19.75
N MET A 190 -12.57 1.89 -19.35
CA MET A 190 -11.41 1.09 -19.01
C MET A 190 -11.33 -0.12 -19.95
N GLN A 191 -10.17 -0.29 -20.59
CA GLN A 191 -9.85 -1.46 -21.39
C GLN A 191 -8.78 -2.28 -20.67
N ILE A 192 -9.15 -3.49 -20.24
CA ILE A 192 -8.31 -4.39 -19.46
C ILE A 192 -8.04 -5.64 -20.31
N PRO A 193 -6.86 -5.76 -20.94
CA PRO A 193 -6.52 -6.93 -21.73
C PRO A 193 -6.48 -8.20 -20.87
N PHE A 194 -7.08 -9.29 -21.34
CA PHE A 194 -7.07 -10.57 -20.61
C PHE A 194 -5.64 -11.06 -20.37
N ARG A 195 -4.73 -10.82 -21.32
CA ARG A 195 -3.30 -11.17 -21.18
C ARG A 195 -2.60 -10.48 -20.00
N SER A 196 -3.13 -9.38 -19.50
CA SER A 196 -2.60 -8.65 -18.34
C SER A 196 -3.12 -9.23 -17.02
N LEU A 197 -4.17 -10.05 -17.06
CA LEU A 197 -4.80 -10.66 -15.90
C LEU A 197 -4.36 -12.11 -15.73
N ARG A 198 -4.40 -12.56 -14.47
CA ARG A 198 -4.23 -13.97 -14.09
C ARG A 198 -5.58 -14.51 -13.63
N TYR A 199 -6.00 -15.68 -14.11
CA TYR A 199 -7.34 -16.27 -13.86
C TYR A 199 -7.33 -17.80 -13.98
N GLU A 200 -8.33 -18.49 -13.44
CA GLU A 200 -8.39 -19.96 -13.48
C GLU A 200 -8.35 -20.54 -14.92
N PRO A 201 -7.81 -21.75 -15.14
CA PRO A 201 -7.89 -22.41 -16.44
C PRO A 201 -9.35 -22.69 -16.86
N GLY A 202 -9.70 -22.34 -18.09
CA GLY A 202 -11.04 -22.57 -18.66
C GLY A 202 -11.44 -21.45 -19.61
N GLU A 203 -12.28 -21.74 -20.60
CA GLU A 203 -12.76 -20.71 -21.53
C GLU A 203 -13.88 -19.88 -20.90
N VAL A 204 -14.85 -20.52 -20.27
CA VAL A 204 -15.94 -19.84 -19.56
C VAL A 204 -15.53 -19.63 -18.11
N GLN A 205 -15.58 -18.38 -17.66
CA GLN A 205 -15.12 -17.94 -16.36
C GLN A 205 -16.27 -17.42 -15.51
N THR A 206 -16.09 -17.48 -14.20
CA THR A 206 -16.93 -16.78 -13.22
C THR A 206 -16.00 -16.08 -12.26
N TRP A 207 -16.12 -14.75 -12.16
CA TRP A 207 -15.26 -13.92 -11.32
C TRP A 207 -16.10 -13.21 -10.25
N GLY A 208 -15.47 -12.74 -9.18
CA GLY A 208 -16.10 -11.73 -8.32
C GLY A 208 -15.96 -10.35 -8.94
N ILE A 209 -16.96 -9.49 -8.76
CA ILE A 209 -16.93 -8.10 -9.24
C ILE A 209 -17.49 -7.13 -8.21
N GLN A 210 -16.83 -5.99 -8.05
CA GLN A 210 -17.31 -4.90 -7.20
C GLN A 210 -17.01 -3.56 -7.88
N PHE A 211 -17.99 -2.65 -7.84
CA PHE A 211 -17.77 -1.26 -8.20
C PHE A 211 -17.73 -0.40 -6.96
N ARG A 212 -16.99 0.70 -7.01
CA ARG A 212 -17.01 1.74 -5.99
C ARG A 212 -16.99 3.12 -6.62
N ARG A 213 -17.86 3.99 -6.14
CA ARG A 213 -17.82 5.44 -6.33
C ARG A 213 -17.35 6.10 -5.03
N ILE A 214 -16.30 6.92 -5.10
CA ILE A 214 -15.88 7.80 -4.00
C ILE A 214 -16.21 9.24 -4.37
N ILE A 215 -16.94 9.95 -3.52
CA ILE A 215 -17.25 11.38 -3.64
C ILE A 215 -16.67 12.09 -2.43
N ARG A 216 -15.48 12.66 -2.59
CA ARG A 216 -14.68 13.23 -1.51
C ARG A 216 -15.30 14.46 -0.88
N ARG A 217 -15.99 15.30 -1.64
CA ARG A 217 -16.69 16.47 -1.06
C ARG A 217 -17.79 16.07 -0.06
N LEU A 218 -18.42 14.91 -0.28
CA LEU A 218 -19.45 14.35 0.60
C LEU A 218 -18.87 13.37 1.63
N ASN A 219 -17.60 12.98 1.45
CA ASN A 219 -16.98 11.84 2.10
C ASN A 219 -17.85 10.58 2.01
N GLU A 220 -18.35 10.33 0.81
CA GLU A 220 -19.20 9.18 0.52
C GLU A 220 -18.40 8.11 -0.21
N ALA A 221 -18.62 6.86 0.19
CA ALA A 221 -18.18 5.67 -0.54
C ALA A 221 -19.38 4.75 -0.77
N SER A 222 -19.68 4.50 -2.03
CA SER A 222 -20.85 3.74 -2.48
C SER A 222 -20.42 2.58 -3.37
N TYR A 223 -21.09 1.44 -3.25
CA TYR A 223 -20.68 0.15 -3.82
C TYR A 223 -21.81 -0.53 -4.60
N LEU A 224 -21.49 -1.52 -5.42
CA LEU A 224 -22.49 -2.33 -6.13
C LEU A 224 -23.31 -3.19 -5.15
N THR A 225 -22.64 -3.78 -4.16
CA THR A 225 -23.24 -4.60 -3.10
C THR A 225 -23.22 -3.87 -1.76
N GLU A 226 -23.99 -4.35 -0.79
CA GLU A 226 -23.94 -3.84 0.57
C GLU A 226 -22.63 -4.28 1.24
N ILE A 227 -21.87 -3.32 1.78
CA ILE A 227 -20.61 -3.57 2.49
C ILE A 227 -20.78 -3.10 3.93
N PRO A 228 -20.44 -3.93 4.94
CA PRO A 228 -20.60 -3.52 6.33
C PRO A 228 -19.70 -2.32 6.65
N ILE A 229 -20.18 -1.43 7.52
CA ILE A 229 -19.43 -0.22 7.89
C ILE A 229 -18.11 -0.55 8.63
N SER A 230 -18.01 -1.73 9.29
CA SER A 230 -16.75 -2.19 9.90
C SER A 230 -15.64 -2.42 8.88
N ALA A 231 -15.97 -2.81 7.64
CA ALA A 231 -14.99 -2.97 6.56
C ALA A 231 -14.37 -1.64 6.11
N ALA A 232 -14.95 -0.49 6.52
CA ALA A 232 -14.34 0.81 6.29
C ALA A 232 -13.20 1.15 7.27
N ARG A 233 -12.92 0.32 8.28
CA ARG A 233 -11.74 0.42 9.16
C ARG A 233 -11.47 1.84 9.67
N GLY A 234 -12.40 2.40 10.44
CA GLY A 234 -12.26 3.76 10.96
C GLY A 234 -12.53 4.85 9.94
N ASN A 235 -13.63 4.73 9.18
CA ASN A 235 -14.08 5.72 8.17
C ASN A 235 -13.19 5.90 6.92
N SER A 236 -12.35 4.91 6.60
CA SER A 236 -11.63 4.91 5.32
C SER A 236 -12.59 4.69 4.15
N LEU A 237 -12.71 5.69 3.27
CA LEU A 237 -13.43 5.57 2.00
C LEU A 237 -12.79 4.55 1.04
N VAL A 238 -11.56 4.11 1.32
CA VAL A 238 -10.80 3.22 0.44
C VAL A 238 -10.92 1.75 0.87
N ALA A 239 -11.06 1.48 2.18
CA ALA A 239 -10.89 0.14 2.72
C ALA A 239 -12.01 -0.85 2.36
N GLY A 240 -13.24 -0.38 2.17
CA GLY A 240 -14.39 -1.25 1.90
C GLY A 240 -14.24 -2.09 0.62
N ILE A 241 -13.55 -1.59 -0.41
CA ILE A 241 -13.30 -2.35 -1.66
C ILE A 241 -12.44 -3.61 -1.42
N TRP A 242 -11.70 -3.66 -0.31
CA TRP A 242 -10.85 -4.82 0.01
C TRP A 242 -11.67 -6.00 0.55
N ARG A 243 -12.96 -5.81 0.88
CA ARG A 243 -13.84 -6.87 1.36
C ARG A 243 -14.38 -7.71 0.20
N ILE A 244 -13.51 -8.56 -0.35
CA ILE A 244 -13.78 -9.36 -1.55
C ILE A 244 -14.89 -10.39 -1.30
N SER A 245 -15.08 -10.86 -0.06
CA SER A 245 -16.15 -11.80 0.29
C SER A 245 -17.55 -11.28 -0.03
N GLU A 246 -17.74 -9.95 -0.01
CA GLU A 246 -19.04 -9.30 -0.24
C GLU A 246 -19.24 -8.85 -1.70
N ALA A 247 -18.30 -9.17 -2.59
CA ALA A 247 -18.41 -8.80 -4.01
C ALA A 247 -19.57 -9.52 -4.72
N GLY A 248 -20.10 -8.89 -5.77
CA GLY A 248 -21.01 -9.56 -6.70
C GLY A 248 -20.30 -10.66 -7.50
N THR A 249 -21.05 -11.39 -8.32
CA THR A 249 -20.53 -12.44 -9.20
C THR A 249 -20.67 -12.00 -10.65
N LEU A 250 -19.60 -12.03 -11.43
CA LEU A 250 -19.58 -11.81 -12.87
C LEU A 250 -19.67 -13.16 -13.58
N GLU A 251 -20.74 -13.38 -14.33
CA GLU A 251 -21.04 -14.62 -15.04
C GLU A 251 -20.92 -14.45 -16.56
N ASN A 252 -20.87 -15.59 -17.28
CA ASN A 252 -20.84 -15.65 -18.75
C ASN A 252 -19.65 -14.95 -19.43
N LEU A 253 -18.59 -14.69 -18.68
CA LEU A 253 -17.33 -14.20 -19.23
C LEU A 253 -16.63 -15.32 -20.04
N ARG A 254 -16.22 -15.03 -21.27
CA ARG A 254 -15.33 -15.92 -22.02
C ARG A 254 -13.96 -15.27 -22.16
N VAL A 255 -12.93 -16.05 -21.90
CA VAL A 255 -11.53 -15.59 -21.94
C VAL A 255 -10.76 -16.35 -23.02
N PRO A 256 -9.78 -15.71 -23.69
CA PRO A 256 -8.99 -16.35 -24.71
C PRO A 256 -8.19 -17.52 -24.14
N ALA A 257 -7.97 -18.54 -24.98
CA ALA A 257 -7.08 -19.65 -24.65
C ALA A 257 -5.67 -19.12 -24.34
N ARG A 258 -5.05 -19.71 -23.30
CA ARG A 258 -3.74 -19.28 -22.79
C ARG A 258 -2.69 -19.21 -23.91
N LYS A 259 -2.12 -18.03 -24.11
CA LYS A 259 -0.88 -17.83 -24.88
C LYS A 259 0.34 -17.94 -23.95
N LEU A 260 1.54 -18.11 -24.52
CA LEU A 260 2.79 -17.96 -23.77
C LEU A 260 2.73 -16.62 -23.03
N ASN A 261 3.03 -16.60 -21.73
CA ASN A 261 3.12 -15.36 -20.96
C ASN A 261 4.57 -15.19 -20.54
N LEU A 262 5.35 -14.61 -21.44
CA LEU A 262 6.77 -14.33 -21.25
C LEU A 262 6.99 -12.81 -21.32
N GLU A 263 7.51 -12.24 -20.25
CA GLU A 263 7.95 -10.85 -20.21
C GLU A 263 9.47 -10.79 -20.08
N VAL A 264 10.11 -9.93 -20.86
CA VAL A 264 11.56 -9.71 -20.82
C VAL A 264 11.79 -8.21 -20.71
N LYS A 265 12.54 -7.80 -19.70
CA LYS A 265 12.78 -6.39 -19.36
C LYS A 265 14.29 -6.14 -19.21
N PRO A 266 15.04 -5.93 -20.31
CA PRO A 266 16.40 -5.43 -20.21
C PRO A 266 16.41 -3.98 -19.71
N TYR A 267 17.45 -3.64 -18.96
CA TYR A 267 17.71 -2.27 -18.54
C TYR A 267 19.19 -1.91 -18.66
N GLY A 268 19.45 -0.62 -18.74
CA GLY A 268 20.78 -0.03 -18.61
C GLY A 268 20.75 1.17 -17.67
N LEU A 269 21.79 1.30 -16.86
CA LEU A 269 22.00 2.36 -15.89
C LEU A 269 23.40 2.95 -16.09
N GLY A 270 23.47 4.27 -16.14
CA GLY A 270 24.73 5.00 -16.03
C GLY A 270 24.66 5.94 -14.83
N SER A 271 25.69 5.95 -13.99
CA SER A 271 25.77 6.84 -12.84
C SER A 271 27.10 7.59 -12.81
N VAL A 272 27.09 8.78 -12.22
CA VAL A 272 28.29 9.53 -11.85
C VAL A 272 28.13 9.97 -10.40
N THR A 273 29.02 9.51 -9.53
CA THR A 273 28.93 9.75 -8.09
C THR A 273 30.18 10.44 -7.54
N THR A 274 29.98 11.25 -6.51
CA THR A 274 31.02 11.92 -5.73
C THR A 274 30.72 11.61 -4.27
N ASN A 275 31.71 11.13 -3.52
CA ASN A 275 31.60 10.95 -2.07
C ASN A 275 32.87 11.46 -1.39
N ARG A 276 32.74 12.60 -0.72
CA ARG A 276 33.87 13.23 0.00
C ARG A 276 34.08 12.67 1.40
N GLU A 277 33.12 11.93 1.93
CA GLU A 277 33.17 11.31 3.25
C GLU A 277 33.70 9.87 3.22
N ALA A 278 33.77 9.26 2.03
CA ALA A 278 34.38 7.96 1.80
C ALA A 278 35.86 7.94 2.18
N LYS A 279 36.39 6.75 2.47
CA LYS A 279 37.79 6.53 2.83
C LYS A 279 38.39 5.45 1.91
N PRO A 280 39.10 5.81 0.83
CA PRO A 280 39.45 7.18 0.39
C PRO A 280 38.26 7.93 -0.25
N PRO A 281 38.26 9.28 -0.24
CA PRO A 281 37.29 10.09 -0.98
C PRO A 281 37.43 9.92 -2.49
N PHE A 282 36.32 10.02 -3.23
CA PHE A 282 36.31 9.98 -4.70
C PHE A 282 35.38 11.05 -5.29
N ASP A 283 35.63 11.43 -6.54
CA ASP A 283 34.88 12.48 -7.24
C ASP A 283 34.61 12.12 -8.70
N ASN A 284 33.35 12.24 -9.12
CA ASN A 284 32.86 11.94 -10.46
C ASN A 284 33.25 10.55 -10.95
N GLU A 285 33.18 9.57 -10.06
CA GLU A 285 33.36 8.18 -10.41
C GLU A 285 32.15 7.73 -11.24
N ALA A 286 32.43 7.22 -12.44
CA ALA A 286 31.41 6.85 -13.40
C ALA A 286 31.25 5.33 -13.40
N GLU A 287 30.01 4.88 -13.26
CA GLU A 287 29.66 3.47 -13.26
C GLU A 287 28.59 3.19 -14.32
N GLY A 288 28.64 1.99 -14.87
CA GLY A 288 27.71 1.53 -15.89
C GLY A 288 27.28 0.11 -15.58
N GLU A 289 25.97 -0.09 -15.54
CA GLU A 289 25.35 -1.37 -15.24
C GLU A 289 24.32 -1.70 -16.31
N ALA A 290 24.17 -3.00 -16.59
CA ALA A 290 23.11 -3.51 -17.43
C ALA A 290 22.66 -4.86 -16.88
N GLY A 291 21.35 -5.09 -16.94
CA GLY A 291 20.77 -6.33 -16.46
C GLY A 291 19.50 -6.67 -17.22
N VAL A 292 18.93 -7.82 -16.89
CA VAL A 292 17.70 -8.30 -17.51
C VAL A 292 16.86 -9.03 -16.49
N ASP A 293 15.58 -8.66 -16.48
CA ASP A 293 14.55 -9.39 -15.75
C ASP A 293 13.70 -10.17 -16.74
N VAL A 294 13.44 -11.44 -16.43
CA VAL A 294 12.62 -12.35 -17.22
C VAL A 294 11.53 -12.90 -16.34
N LYS A 295 10.30 -12.88 -16.84
CA LYS A 295 9.13 -13.38 -16.14
C LYS A 295 8.39 -14.37 -17.00
N PHE A 296 8.10 -15.52 -16.42
CA PHE A 296 7.49 -16.63 -17.11
C PHE A 296 6.30 -17.16 -16.31
N GLY A 297 5.09 -16.97 -16.84
CA GLY A 297 3.88 -17.56 -16.26
C GLY A 297 3.88 -19.08 -16.52
N ILE A 298 4.18 -19.89 -15.50
CA ILE A 298 4.17 -21.37 -15.58
C ILE A 298 2.73 -21.89 -15.68
N THR A 299 1.86 -21.38 -14.83
CA THR A 299 0.40 -21.52 -14.92
C THR A 299 -0.21 -20.12 -14.85
N ASN A 300 -1.52 -19.99 -14.99
CA ASN A 300 -2.17 -18.68 -14.80
C ASN A 300 -1.94 -18.15 -13.37
N ASN A 301 -1.72 -19.03 -12.39
CA ASN A 301 -1.66 -18.68 -10.98
C ASN A 301 -0.24 -18.82 -10.41
N LEU A 302 0.75 -19.25 -11.21
CA LEU A 302 2.12 -19.53 -10.79
C LEU A 302 3.11 -18.91 -11.77
N THR A 303 3.98 -18.03 -11.27
CA THR A 303 4.94 -17.27 -12.07
C THR A 303 6.36 -17.50 -11.56
N ALA A 304 7.29 -17.72 -12.48
CA ALA A 304 8.70 -17.72 -12.21
C ALA A 304 9.33 -16.43 -12.74
N ASP A 305 10.08 -15.74 -11.87
CA ASP A 305 10.84 -14.56 -12.19
C ASP A 305 12.33 -14.88 -12.08
N PHE A 306 13.11 -14.40 -13.03
CA PHE A 306 14.56 -14.53 -13.08
C PHE A 306 15.15 -13.16 -13.28
N THR A 307 16.20 -12.85 -12.53
CA THR A 307 16.95 -11.60 -12.69
C THR A 307 18.43 -11.94 -12.85
N TYR A 308 19.08 -11.23 -13.75
CA TYR A 308 20.52 -11.23 -13.91
C TYR A 308 21.03 -9.80 -13.80
N ASN A 309 21.97 -9.58 -12.89
CA ASN A 309 22.44 -8.26 -12.47
C ASN A 309 21.25 -7.36 -12.13
N THR A 310 20.53 -7.63 -11.04
CA THR A 310 19.28 -6.91 -10.71
C THR A 310 19.55 -5.44 -10.43
N ASP A 311 18.62 -4.57 -10.83
CA ASP A 311 18.74 -3.14 -10.54
C ASP A 311 18.49 -2.84 -9.05
N PHE A 312 19.54 -2.52 -8.32
CA PHE A 312 19.47 -1.99 -6.96
C PHE A 312 19.38 -0.48 -6.88
N ALA A 313 19.81 0.21 -7.93
CA ALA A 313 19.87 1.66 -7.99
C ALA A 313 18.54 2.22 -8.46
N GLN A 314 17.45 1.81 -7.80
CA GLN A 314 16.31 2.70 -7.69
C GLN A 314 16.70 3.81 -6.71
N VAL A 315 17.27 4.89 -7.27
CA VAL A 315 17.65 6.11 -6.55
C VAL A 315 16.39 6.85 -6.12
N GLU A 316 15.59 6.24 -5.26
CA GLU A 316 14.66 6.98 -4.43
C GLU A 316 15.39 7.36 -3.16
N VAL A 317 15.69 8.65 -3.01
CA VAL A 317 16.19 9.18 -1.73
C VAL A 317 15.11 8.94 -0.69
N ASP A 318 15.43 8.12 0.32
CA ASP A 318 14.57 7.95 1.48
C ASP A 318 14.49 9.30 2.22
N GLU A 319 13.27 9.75 2.53
CA GLU A 319 13.08 10.98 3.30
C GLU A 319 13.80 10.85 4.64
N ARG A 320 14.68 11.82 4.95
CA ARG A 320 15.32 11.84 6.27
C ARG A 320 14.28 12.10 7.34
N GLN A 321 14.26 11.25 8.36
CA GLN A 321 13.41 11.39 9.54
C GLN A 321 14.27 11.62 10.77
N VAL A 322 13.97 12.65 11.56
CA VAL A 322 14.64 12.88 12.84
C VAL A 322 14.32 11.71 13.78
N ASN A 323 15.33 10.94 14.13
CA ASN A 323 15.21 9.85 15.08
C ASN A 323 15.68 10.30 16.47
N LEU A 324 14.74 10.61 17.37
CA LEU A 324 15.04 10.92 18.78
C LEU A 324 14.93 9.68 19.69
N THR A 325 14.81 8.50 19.09
CA THR A 325 14.73 7.22 19.81
C THR A 325 16.04 6.45 19.70
N ARG A 326 16.23 5.47 20.58
CA ARG A 326 17.43 4.61 20.57
C ARG A 326 17.41 3.49 19.52
N PHE A 327 16.35 3.40 18.70
CA PHE A 327 16.13 2.28 17.78
C PHE A 327 16.27 2.70 16.33
N ASN A 328 16.83 1.82 15.49
CA ASN A 328 16.95 2.09 14.06
C ASN A 328 15.57 2.19 13.38
N GLN A 329 15.50 3.03 12.35
CA GLN A 329 14.33 3.18 11.51
C GLN A 329 14.23 2.01 10.51
N PHE A 330 13.01 1.60 10.20
CA PHE A 330 12.70 0.57 9.21
C PHE A 330 12.42 1.27 7.87
N PHE A 331 13.16 0.93 6.83
CA PHE A 331 12.95 1.46 5.48
C PHE A 331 12.24 0.43 4.60
N PRO A 332 11.20 0.80 3.83
CA PRO A 332 10.49 -0.14 2.97
C PRO A 332 11.36 -0.63 1.79
N GLU A 333 11.02 -1.79 1.24
CA GLU A 333 11.58 -2.29 -0.04
C GLU A 333 11.06 -1.45 -1.21
N LYS A 334 11.89 -1.24 -2.24
CA LYS A 334 11.54 -0.45 -3.44
C LYS A 334 11.95 -1.10 -4.77
N ARG A 335 12.75 -2.17 -4.73
CA ARG A 335 13.20 -2.87 -5.94
C ARG A 335 12.07 -3.74 -6.50
N GLU A 336 11.74 -3.55 -7.77
CA GLU A 336 10.63 -4.20 -8.47
C GLU A 336 10.63 -5.74 -8.33
N PHE A 337 11.81 -6.37 -8.42
CA PHE A 337 12.00 -7.81 -8.24
C PHE A 337 11.55 -8.33 -6.86
N PHE A 338 11.48 -7.48 -5.83
CA PHE A 338 11.00 -7.87 -4.48
C PHE A 338 9.61 -7.35 -4.15
N LEU A 339 9.08 -6.39 -4.93
CA LEU A 339 7.77 -5.78 -4.70
C LEU A 339 6.62 -6.64 -5.22
N GLU A 340 6.75 -7.17 -6.43
CA GLU A 340 5.71 -8.06 -6.97
C GLU A 340 5.67 -9.36 -6.16
N GLY A 341 4.49 -9.92 -5.84
CA GLY A 341 4.43 -11.18 -5.08
C GLY A 341 4.97 -11.12 -3.64
N ARG A 342 5.29 -9.93 -3.10
CA ARG A 342 5.73 -9.75 -1.71
C ARG A 342 4.79 -10.42 -0.70
N GLY A 343 3.48 -10.34 -0.94
CA GLY A 343 2.46 -10.96 -0.10
C GLY A 343 2.61 -12.49 0.02
N ASN A 344 3.21 -13.16 -0.98
CA ASN A 344 3.48 -14.60 -0.92
C ASN A 344 4.57 -14.98 0.09
N PHE A 345 5.35 -14.01 0.58
CA PHE A 345 6.38 -14.20 1.61
C PHE A 345 5.97 -13.62 2.98
N ASP A 346 4.76 -13.09 3.13
CA ASP A 346 4.31 -12.57 4.43
C ASP A 346 4.18 -13.72 5.46
N PHE A 347 4.70 -13.46 6.67
CA PHE A 347 4.77 -14.46 7.74
C PHE A 347 3.82 -14.17 8.92
N THR A 348 3.43 -12.93 9.17
CA THR A 348 2.37 -12.53 10.13
C THR A 348 2.23 -11.01 10.13
N THR A 349 1.11 -10.50 10.63
CA THR A 349 0.92 -9.07 10.87
C THR A 349 1.34 -8.68 12.29
N SER A 350 1.86 -7.47 12.45
CA SER A 350 2.38 -6.95 13.73
C SER A 350 1.26 -6.54 14.70
N ARG A 351 0.15 -5.98 14.21
CA ARG A 351 -1.01 -5.47 14.98
C ARG A 351 -0.62 -4.70 16.27
N GLY A 352 0.45 -3.92 16.23
CA GLY A 352 0.93 -3.12 17.38
C GLY A 352 2.02 -3.78 18.24
N LEU A 353 2.42 -5.00 17.90
CA LEU A 353 3.53 -5.73 18.51
C LEU A 353 4.82 -5.56 17.70
N ASP A 354 5.96 -5.43 18.37
CA ASP A 354 7.31 -5.38 17.81
C ASP A 354 7.76 -6.78 17.40
N ILE A 355 7.06 -7.37 16.43
CA ILE A 355 7.41 -8.71 15.92
C ILE A 355 8.67 -8.64 15.04
N PRO A 356 9.59 -9.61 15.14
CA PRO A 356 10.62 -9.80 14.14
C PRO A 356 10.00 -10.06 12.77
N THR A 357 10.57 -9.45 11.75
CA THR A 357 10.30 -9.80 10.35
C THR A 357 11.16 -11.00 10.00
N MET A 358 10.57 -12.12 9.60
CA MET A 358 11.33 -13.36 9.31
C MET A 358 12.10 -13.27 7.99
N PHE A 359 11.53 -12.58 7.00
CA PHE A 359 12.16 -12.33 5.71
C PHE A 359 12.09 -10.84 5.36
N PHE A 360 13.24 -10.18 5.23
CA PHE A 360 13.32 -8.77 4.86
C PHE A 360 14.25 -8.61 3.68
N SER A 361 13.67 -8.59 2.47
CA SER A 361 14.39 -8.54 1.19
C SER A 361 15.46 -7.45 1.11
N ARG A 362 15.26 -6.30 1.77
CA ARG A 362 16.20 -5.17 1.75
C ARG A 362 17.56 -5.50 2.38
N ARG A 363 17.69 -6.57 3.17
CA ARG A 363 19.00 -7.06 3.61
C ARG A 363 19.79 -7.79 2.52
N ILE A 364 19.13 -8.30 1.49
CA ILE A 364 19.80 -9.03 0.42
C ILE A 364 20.47 -8.00 -0.51
N GLY A 365 21.79 -8.15 -0.67
CA GLY A 365 22.65 -7.20 -1.38
C GLY A 365 23.05 -5.98 -0.55
N LEU A 366 22.90 -6.03 0.78
CA LEU A 366 23.42 -5.02 1.70
C LEU A 366 24.17 -5.69 2.85
N GLU A 367 25.47 -5.39 3.00
CA GLU A 367 26.26 -5.88 4.13
C GLU A 367 27.10 -4.76 4.75
N GLY A 368 26.97 -4.53 6.05
CA GLY A 368 27.66 -3.43 6.74
C GLY A 368 27.32 -2.02 6.21
N GLY A 369 26.24 -1.86 5.45
CA GLY A 369 25.88 -0.62 4.75
C GLY A 369 26.52 -0.46 3.37
N GLN A 370 27.29 -1.45 2.90
CA GLN A 370 27.81 -1.54 1.53
C GLN A 370 26.83 -2.30 0.64
N ILE A 371 26.70 -1.85 -0.61
CA ILE A 371 25.90 -2.52 -1.63
C ILE A 371 26.72 -3.67 -2.20
N VAL A 372 26.22 -4.89 -2.05
CA VAL A 372 26.82 -6.09 -2.63
C VAL A 372 25.95 -6.49 -3.84
N PRO A 373 26.51 -6.51 -5.07
CA PRO A 373 25.75 -6.85 -6.27
C PRO A 373 25.08 -8.22 -6.18
N ILE A 374 23.86 -8.35 -6.70
CA ILE A 374 23.24 -9.66 -6.98
C ILE A 374 23.57 -10.02 -8.41
N GLU A 375 24.31 -11.11 -8.60
CA GLU A 375 24.63 -11.62 -9.93
C GLU A 375 23.40 -12.27 -10.56
N VAL A 376 22.70 -13.13 -9.81
CA VAL A 376 21.54 -13.88 -10.27
C VAL A 376 20.54 -14.09 -9.14
N GLY A 377 19.26 -13.98 -9.49
CA GLY A 377 18.14 -14.30 -8.60
C GLY A 377 17.05 -15.05 -9.34
N ALA A 378 16.43 -16.00 -8.66
CA ALA A 378 15.26 -16.70 -9.16
C ALA A 378 14.17 -16.72 -8.09
N ARG A 379 12.93 -16.52 -8.52
CA ARG A 379 11.76 -16.47 -7.66
C ARG A 379 10.62 -17.24 -8.29
N LEU A 380 9.86 -17.93 -7.47
CA LEU A 380 8.62 -18.61 -7.84
C LEU A 380 7.52 -18.15 -6.90
N THR A 381 6.49 -17.48 -7.43
CA THR A 381 5.36 -17.00 -6.64
C THR A 381 4.04 -17.37 -7.29
N GLY A 382 3.04 -17.65 -6.45
CA GLY A 382 1.72 -17.97 -6.96
C GLY A 382 0.88 -18.80 -6.00
N LYS A 383 -0.15 -19.43 -6.56
CA LYS A 383 -1.12 -20.25 -5.85
C LYS A 383 -1.46 -21.51 -6.63
N ILE A 384 -1.53 -22.64 -5.94
CA ILE A 384 -1.97 -23.94 -6.48
C ILE A 384 -3.13 -24.42 -5.60
N GLY A 385 -4.35 -24.37 -6.14
CA GLY A 385 -5.57 -24.61 -5.36
C GLY A 385 -5.64 -23.65 -4.16
N ASN A 386 -5.75 -24.20 -2.95
CA ASN A 386 -5.81 -23.40 -1.71
C ASN A 386 -4.44 -23.16 -1.07
N THR A 387 -3.34 -23.28 -1.82
CA THR A 387 -1.98 -23.15 -1.26
C THR A 387 -1.17 -22.15 -2.05
N GLU A 388 -0.82 -21.05 -1.40
CA GLU A 388 0.12 -20.03 -1.88
C GLU A 388 1.55 -20.51 -1.67
N ILE A 389 2.40 -20.22 -2.65
CA ILE A 389 3.80 -20.61 -2.71
C ILE A 389 4.61 -19.34 -2.95
N GLY A 390 5.64 -19.15 -2.14
CA GLY A 390 6.72 -18.20 -2.39
C GLY A 390 8.06 -18.92 -2.22
N ALA A 391 8.85 -19.03 -3.27
CA ALA A 391 10.22 -19.53 -3.20
C ALA A 391 11.17 -18.52 -3.83
N LEU A 392 12.34 -18.33 -3.24
CA LEU A 392 13.34 -17.37 -3.67
C LEU A 392 14.73 -17.96 -3.44
N THR A 393 15.61 -17.83 -4.43
CA THR A 393 17.05 -18.03 -4.28
C THR A 393 17.77 -16.86 -4.94
N ILE A 394 18.78 -16.32 -4.27
CA ILE A 394 19.56 -15.17 -4.73
C ILE A 394 21.02 -15.40 -4.37
N ASN A 395 21.90 -15.15 -5.33
CA ASN A 395 23.34 -15.16 -5.12
C ASN A 395 23.91 -13.74 -5.20
N THR A 396 24.65 -13.34 -4.18
CA THR A 396 25.41 -12.10 -4.18
C THR A 396 26.87 -12.37 -4.52
N ASP A 397 27.45 -11.48 -5.31
CA ASP A 397 28.87 -11.51 -5.66
C ASP A 397 29.64 -10.50 -4.80
N ALA A 398 30.53 -11.03 -3.94
CA ALA A 398 31.36 -10.25 -3.05
C ALA A 398 32.83 -10.17 -3.52
N ASP A 399 33.19 -10.65 -4.72
CA ASP A 399 34.58 -10.85 -5.17
C ASP A 399 35.41 -9.55 -5.15
N ASN A 400 34.77 -8.39 -5.26
CA ASN A 400 35.43 -7.07 -5.25
C ASN A 400 35.52 -6.42 -3.85
N PHE A 401 35.01 -7.07 -2.80
CA PHE A 401 34.97 -6.52 -1.45
C PHE A 401 35.93 -7.25 -0.52
N ALA A 402 36.80 -6.49 0.15
CA ALA A 402 37.68 -7.06 1.16
C ALA A 402 36.88 -7.48 2.41
N ASN A 403 36.95 -8.75 2.78
CA ASN A 403 36.28 -9.37 3.94
C ASN A 403 34.76 -9.62 3.81
N LEU A 404 34.25 -9.72 2.58
CA LEU A 404 32.89 -10.21 2.33
C LEU A 404 32.96 -11.51 1.53
N GLU A 405 32.02 -12.42 1.79
CA GLU A 405 31.91 -13.69 1.07
C GLU A 405 30.65 -13.72 0.21
N SER A 406 30.77 -14.31 -0.98
CA SER A 406 29.63 -14.51 -1.86
C SER A 406 28.60 -15.40 -1.16
N THR A 407 27.38 -14.92 -1.05
CA THR A 407 26.35 -15.51 -0.17
C THR A 407 25.13 -15.91 -1.00
N GLU A 408 24.63 -17.12 -0.77
CA GLU A 408 23.34 -17.59 -1.28
C GLU A 408 22.26 -17.34 -0.21
N PHE A 409 21.14 -16.74 -0.63
CA PHE A 409 19.96 -16.49 0.17
C PHE A 409 18.80 -17.30 -0.38
N SER A 410 18.30 -18.24 0.41
CA SER A 410 17.16 -19.09 0.05
C SER A 410 15.98 -18.87 0.99
N VAL A 411 14.77 -18.78 0.43
CA VAL A 411 13.52 -18.64 1.18
C VAL A 411 12.45 -19.54 0.57
N LEU A 412 11.74 -20.29 1.41
CA LEU A 412 10.56 -21.04 1.04
C LEU A 412 9.41 -20.72 1.99
N ARG A 413 8.27 -20.33 1.44
CA ARG A 413 7.03 -20.01 2.12
C ARG A 413 5.90 -20.81 1.49
N LEU A 414 5.18 -21.57 2.32
CA LEU A 414 3.96 -22.27 1.92
C LEU A 414 2.83 -21.87 2.86
N LYS A 415 1.78 -21.25 2.30
CA LYS A 415 0.61 -20.79 3.06
C LYS A 415 -0.63 -21.46 2.52
N ARG A 416 -1.44 -22.04 3.40
CA ARG A 416 -2.67 -22.74 3.03
C ARG A 416 -3.87 -22.01 3.59
N ASP A 417 -4.82 -21.69 2.71
CA ASP A 417 -6.12 -21.19 3.11
C ASP A 417 -6.93 -22.30 3.75
N ILE A 418 -7.48 -21.99 4.92
CA ILE A 418 -8.39 -22.85 5.68
C ILE A 418 -9.64 -22.06 6.04
N PHE A 419 -10.79 -22.72 6.08
CA PHE A 419 -12.09 -22.05 6.27
C PHE A 419 -12.32 -20.92 5.24
N SER A 420 -13.27 -20.02 5.49
CA SER A 420 -13.62 -18.94 4.56
C SER A 420 -12.64 -17.78 4.58
N ARG A 421 -12.02 -17.44 5.72
CA ARG A 421 -11.15 -16.26 5.87
C ARG A 421 -9.83 -16.51 6.64
N SER A 422 -9.53 -17.75 7.04
CA SER A 422 -8.33 -18.08 7.82
C SER A 422 -7.21 -18.72 6.99
N SER A 423 -5.99 -18.75 7.52
CA SER A 423 -4.83 -19.37 6.88
C SER A 423 -3.82 -19.89 7.89
N VAL A 424 -3.05 -20.89 7.47
CA VAL A 424 -1.89 -21.41 8.21
C VAL A 424 -0.69 -21.51 7.29
N GLY A 425 0.50 -21.32 7.83
CA GLY A 425 1.69 -21.23 7.01
C GLY A 425 2.95 -21.74 7.67
N VAL A 426 3.92 -22.04 6.82
CA VAL A 426 5.30 -22.38 7.19
C VAL A 426 6.27 -21.55 6.36
N MET A 427 7.39 -21.18 6.95
CA MET A 427 8.51 -20.50 6.29
C MET A 427 9.83 -21.15 6.71
N VAL A 428 10.74 -21.27 5.75
CA VAL A 428 12.14 -21.61 5.96
C VAL A 428 12.99 -20.56 5.26
N THR A 429 14.04 -20.08 5.92
CA THR A 429 15.06 -19.23 5.31
C THR A 429 16.44 -19.80 5.58
N ASP A 430 17.35 -19.67 4.61
CA ASP A 430 18.73 -20.13 4.71
C ASP A 430 19.65 -19.07 4.10
N ARG A 431 20.66 -18.65 4.88
CA ARG A 431 21.76 -17.80 4.44
C ARG A 431 23.02 -18.66 4.48
N SER A 432 23.67 -18.88 3.34
CA SER A 432 24.80 -19.81 3.24
C SER A 432 25.99 -19.43 4.12
N GLU A 433 26.27 -18.12 4.23
CA GLU A 433 27.36 -17.57 5.05
C GLU A 433 26.81 -16.71 6.18
N SER A 434 26.95 -17.16 7.42
CA SER A 434 26.45 -16.46 8.61
C SER A 434 27.31 -15.26 8.98
N LEU A 435 26.65 -14.20 9.45
CA LEU A 435 27.29 -12.99 9.96
C LEU A 435 27.92 -13.14 11.36
N VAL A 436 27.68 -14.26 12.05
CA VAL A 436 28.06 -14.43 13.46
C VAL A 436 28.97 -15.64 13.72
N GLY A 437 29.24 -16.47 12.71
CA GLY A 437 30.19 -17.58 12.81
C GLY A 437 30.28 -18.39 11.51
N ASP A 438 31.21 -19.34 11.47
CA ASP A 438 31.44 -20.15 10.27
C ASP A 438 30.25 -21.09 9.98
N GLY A 439 29.69 -21.00 8.77
CA GLY A 439 28.59 -21.85 8.27
C GLY A 439 27.29 -21.10 7.99
N SER A 440 26.21 -21.83 7.73
CA SER A 440 24.92 -21.28 7.32
C SER A 440 24.02 -20.88 8.50
N SER A 441 23.24 -19.81 8.34
CA SER A 441 22.23 -19.36 9.29
C SER A 441 20.82 -19.67 8.79
N GLN A 442 20.04 -20.40 9.59
CA GLN A 442 18.73 -20.92 9.21
C GLN A 442 17.61 -20.39 10.12
N LEU A 443 16.42 -20.21 9.55
CA LEU A 443 15.19 -19.91 10.30
C LEU A 443 14.08 -20.85 9.88
N TYR A 444 13.32 -21.30 10.86
CA TYR A 444 12.13 -22.12 10.70
C TYR A 444 10.98 -21.45 11.40
N GLY A 445 9.84 -21.30 10.72
CA GLY A 445 8.68 -20.63 11.29
C GLY A 445 7.37 -21.27 10.87
N ILE A 446 6.38 -21.22 11.78
CA ILE A 446 4.97 -21.51 11.52
C ILE A 446 4.11 -20.33 11.95
N ASP A 447 3.07 -20.03 11.18
CA ASP A 447 2.15 -18.92 11.45
C ASP A 447 0.68 -19.32 11.20
N GLY A 448 -0.23 -18.59 11.81
CA GLY A 448 -1.66 -18.73 11.61
C GLY A 448 -2.37 -17.38 11.76
N ALA A 449 -3.26 -17.10 10.81
CA ALA A 449 -4.17 -15.96 10.85
C ALA A 449 -5.60 -16.49 10.77
N PHE A 450 -6.38 -16.29 11.83
CA PHE A 450 -7.70 -16.86 12.01
C PHE A 450 -8.74 -15.76 12.16
N ASP A 451 -9.38 -15.40 11.04
CA ASP A 451 -10.50 -14.50 11.03
C ASP A 451 -11.83 -15.25 11.20
N PHE A 452 -12.59 -14.87 12.23
CA PHE A 452 -13.89 -15.42 12.55
C PHE A 452 -14.94 -14.30 12.56
N LEU A 453 -16.18 -14.63 12.18
CA LEU A 453 -17.27 -13.66 12.09
C LEU A 453 -16.86 -12.47 11.18
N GLN A 454 -17.42 -11.28 11.38
CA GLN A 454 -17.06 -10.10 10.60
C GLN A 454 -15.80 -9.40 11.12
N ASP A 455 -15.62 -9.35 12.44
CA ASP A 455 -14.74 -8.40 13.14
C ASP A 455 -13.71 -9.05 14.10
N PHE A 456 -13.65 -10.39 14.23
CA PHE A 456 -12.70 -11.07 15.13
C PHE A 456 -11.51 -11.67 14.38
N SER A 457 -10.29 -11.43 14.87
CA SER A 457 -9.07 -12.06 14.36
C SER A 457 -8.19 -12.60 15.48
N ILE A 458 -7.52 -13.72 15.21
CA ILE A 458 -6.42 -14.25 16.01
C ILE A 458 -5.22 -14.47 15.10
N ASP A 459 -4.10 -13.83 15.42
CA ASP A 459 -2.84 -13.99 14.70
C ASP A 459 -1.81 -14.60 15.66
N THR A 460 -1.07 -15.60 15.20
CA THR A 460 -0.05 -16.26 16.01
C THR A 460 1.09 -16.76 15.15
N TYR A 461 2.29 -16.83 15.73
CA TYR A 461 3.41 -17.53 15.11
C TYR A 461 4.34 -18.14 16.15
N MET A 462 5.14 -19.08 15.70
CA MET A 462 6.33 -19.57 16.40
C MET A 462 7.47 -19.73 15.40
N ALA A 463 8.66 -19.25 15.75
CA ALA A 463 9.85 -19.36 14.92
C ALA A 463 11.08 -19.71 15.77
N LYS A 464 12.07 -20.33 15.12
CA LYS A 464 13.35 -20.72 15.68
C LYS A 464 14.46 -20.39 14.68
N THR A 465 15.61 -19.93 15.16
CA THR A 465 16.83 -19.78 14.35
C THR A 465 17.88 -20.81 14.74
N ASP A 466 18.73 -21.17 13.79
CA ASP A 466 19.95 -21.93 14.00
C ASP A 466 21.09 -21.15 13.34
N SER A 467 21.90 -20.47 14.15
CA SER A 467 22.98 -19.60 13.69
C SER A 467 24.30 -20.04 14.34
N PRO A 468 25.36 -20.26 13.55
CA PRO A 468 26.68 -20.59 14.08
C PRO A 468 27.18 -19.57 15.10
N GLY A 469 27.94 -20.02 16.10
CA GLY A 469 28.55 -19.12 17.08
C GLY A 469 27.61 -18.59 18.19
N LEU A 470 26.29 -18.74 18.07
CA LEU A 470 25.35 -18.47 19.16
C LEU A 470 25.19 -19.72 20.05
N LYS A 471 24.99 -19.53 21.36
CA LYS A 471 24.89 -20.64 22.32
C LYS A 471 23.66 -21.50 22.00
N ASN A 472 23.77 -22.81 22.24
CA ASN A 472 22.62 -23.73 22.16
C ASN A 472 21.52 -23.30 23.14
N GLY A 473 20.37 -22.84 22.64
CA GLY A 473 19.19 -22.43 23.42
C GLY A 473 18.87 -20.94 23.31
N ASP A 474 17.68 -20.56 23.78
CA ASP A 474 17.15 -19.18 23.73
C ASP A 474 17.11 -18.60 22.29
N ASP A 475 16.79 -19.45 21.32
CA ASP A 475 16.84 -19.22 19.88
C ASP A 475 15.45 -19.13 19.22
N LYS A 476 14.41 -18.81 20.00
CA LYS A 476 13.02 -18.79 19.54
C LYS A 476 12.36 -17.42 19.64
N SER A 477 11.30 -17.27 18.85
CA SER A 477 10.38 -16.15 18.91
C SER A 477 8.96 -16.65 18.75
N TYR A 478 8.01 -16.11 19.51
CA TYR A 478 6.61 -16.49 19.38
C TYR A 478 5.68 -15.34 19.74
N MET A 479 4.49 -15.35 19.13
CA MET A 479 3.50 -14.29 19.27
C MET A 479 2.09 -14.86 19.30
N SER A 480 1.23 -14.18 20.06
CA SER A 480 -0.22 -14.35 19.98
C SER A 480 -0.86 -12.98 20.08
N ASN A 481 -1.77 -12.68 19.17
CA ASN A 481 -2.55 -11.46 19.15
C ASN A 481 -4.02 -11.77 18.91
N PHE A 482 -4.88 -11.18 19.71
CA PHE A 482 -6.32 -11.21 19.57
C PHE A 482 -6.80 -9.79 19.22
N SER A 483 -7.69 -9.69 18.23
CA SER A 483 -8.36 -8.43 17.92
C SER A 483 -9.85 -8.61 17.65
N TYR A 484 -10.61 -7.62 18.09
CA TYR A 484 -12.00 -7.40 17.77
C TYR A 484 -12.13 -5.96 17.27
N ASP A 485 -12.47 -5.76 16.00
CA ASP A 485 -12.46 -4.44 15.37
C ASP A 485 -13.80 -4.13 14.69
N SER A 486 -14.80 -3.80 15.51
CA SER A 486 -16.12 -3.38 15.04
C SER A 486 -16.23 -1.85 14.99
N ASP A 487 -17.18 -1.28 14.26
CA ASP A 487 -17.24 0.18 14.07
C ASP A 487 -17.34 0.95 15.40
N ARG A 488 -18.15 0.48 16.35
CA ARG A 488 -18.37 1.18 17.62
C ARG A 488 -17.38 0.80 18.73
N TYR A 489 -16.94 -0.45 18.76
CA TYR A 489 -16.08 -0.98 19.81
C TYR A 489 -14.90 -1.70 19.19
N GLY A 490 -13.70 -1.38 19.67
CA GLY A 490 -12.48 -2.09 19.33
C GLY A 490 -11.81 -2.63 20.58
N PHE A 491 -11.20 -3.80 20.48
CA PHE A 491 -10.36 -4.37 21.52
C PHE A 491 -9.21 -5.16 20.89
N ASN A 492 -8.00 -4.97 21.40
CA ASN A 492 -6.86 -5.79 21.01
C ASN A 492 -6.04 -6.17 22.24
N SER A 493 -5.41 -7.35 22.18
CA SER A 493 -4.51 -7.84 23.22
C SER A 493 -3.49 -8.75 22.58
N GLY A 494 -2.22 -8.50 22.84
CA GLY A 494 -1.12 -9.19 22.18
C GLY A 494 0.09 -9.39 23.08
N MET A 495 0.80 -10.48 22.83
CA MET A 495 2.07 -10.81 23.45
C MET A 495 3.05 -11.28 22.38
N VAL A 496 4.29 -10.80 22.44
CA VAL A 496 5.41 -11.35 21.67
C VAL A 496 6.61 -11.57 22.58
N VAL A 497 7.33 -12.66 22.34
CA VAL A 497 8.60 -12.98 23.00
C VAL A 497 9.66 -13.18 21.94
N VAL A 498 10.81 -12.54 22.11
CA VAL A 498 12.02 -12.72 21.31
C VAL A 498 13.14 -13.07 22.27
N GLU A 499 13.62 -14.30 22.21
CA GLU A 499 14.71 -14.78 23.07
C GLU A 499 16.06 -14.17 22.66
N GLU A 500 17.08 -14.31 23.52
CA GLU A 500 18.37 -13.62 23.38
C GLU A 500 19.12 -13.98 22.09
N ASN A 501 19.15 -15.28 21.76
CA ASN A 501 19.88 -15.84 20.63
C ASN A 501 19.03 -15.98 19.36
N PHE A 502 17.76 -15.57 19.36
CA PHE A 502 16.93 -15.60 18.15
C PHE A 502 17.47 -14.61 17.11
N ASN A 503 18.08 -15.08 16.03
CA ASN A 503 18.83 -14.25 15.07
C ASN A 503 18.40 -14.46 13.60
N PRO A 504 17.33 -13.80 13.12
CA PRO A 504 16.90 -13.91 11.74
C PRO A 504 17.82 -13.06 10.85
N GLU A 505 18.88 -13.67 10.28
CA GLU A 505 19.90 -12.93 9.50
C GLU A 505 19.35 -12.35 8.19
N ILE A 506 18.45 -13.07 7.51
CA ILE A 506 17.72 -12.56 6.32
C ILE A 506 16.55 -11.65 6.73
N GLY A 507 16.07 -11.79 7.97
CA GLY A 507 14.96 -11.02 8.52
C GLY A 507 15.37 -9.68 9.13
N PHE A 508 14.53 -9.13 10.01
CA PHE A 508 14.83 -7.90 10.73
C PHE A 508 14.20 -7.94 12.13
N LYS A 509 14.98 -7.56 13.15
CA LYS A 509 14.51 -7.37 14.53
C LYS A 509 15.01 -6.02 15.06
N ARG A 510 14.15 -5.30 15.77
CA ARG A 510 14.48 -3.97 16.34
C ARG A 510 15.13 -4.07 17.72
N ARG A 511 14.77 -5.11 18.47
CA ARG A 511 15.18 -5.38 19.84
C ARG A 511 15.55 -6.85 19.99
N ASN A 512 16.45 -7.14 20.92
CA ASN A 512 16.83 -8.50 21.31
C ASN A 512 16.36 -8.76 22.73
N ASN A 513 16.17 -10.03 23.10
CA ASN A 513 15.91 -10.47 24.47
C ASN A 513 14.76 -9.71 25.17
N PHE A 514 13.54 -9.76 24.61
CA PHE A 514 12.40 -9.07 25.21
C PHE A 514 11.08 -9.84 25.12
N LYS A 515 10.19 -9.52 26.06
CA LYS A 515 8.77 -9.85 26.06
C LYS A 515 8.00 -8.55 25.96
N GLN A 516 7.10 -8.44 24.99
CA GLN A 516 6.17 -7.33 24.91
C GLN A 516 4.77 -7.81 25.24
N PHE A 517 4.06 -7.03 26.05
CA PHE A 517 2.62 -7.13 26.23
C PHE A 517 1.99 -5.83 25.75
N ALA A 518 1.01 -5.92 24.86
CA ALA A 518 0.25 -4.78 24.38
C ALA A 518 -1.25 -5.04 24.47
N GLY A 519 -2.04 -3.99 24.65
CA GLY A 519 -3.48 -4.08 24.61
C GLY A 519 -4.11 -2.72 24.40
N GLY A 520 -5.33 -2.72 23.88
CA GLY A 520 -6.04 -1.50 23.58
C GLY A 520 -7.56 -1.71 23.61
N ALA A 521 -8.26 -0.62 23.89
CA ALA A 521 -9.71 -0.55 23.83
C ALA A 521 -10.14 0.74 23.15
N ARG A 522 -11.13 0.64 22.27
CA ARG A 522 -11.72 1.75 21.53
C ARG A 522 -13.21 1.82 21.76
N PHE A 523 -13.73 3.01 22.00
CA PHE A 523 -15.15 3.33 21.92
C PHE A 523 -15.35 4.50 20.97
N SER A 524 -16.11 4.31 19.91
CA SER A 524 -16.27 5.33 18.88
C SER A 524 -17.70 5.51 18.39
N PRO A 525 -18.52 6.30 19.10
CA PRO A 525 -19.90 6.56 18.71
C PRO A 525 -19.99 7.55 17.54
N ARG A 526 -21.07 7.42 16.76
CA ARG A 526 -21.50 8.37 15.72
C ARG A 526 -22.73 9.13 16.19
N PRO A 527 -22.60 10.38 16.67
CA PRO A 527 -23.70 11.11 17.30
C PRO A 527 -24.68 11.67 16.27
N VAL A 528 -25.87 11.08 16.15
CA VAL A 528 -26.94 11.59 15.24
C VAL A 528 -27.48 12.96 15.66
N SER A 529 -27.32 13.34 16.93
CA SER A 529 -27.80 14.62 17.46
C SER A 529 -26.89 15.82 17.14
N ILE A 530 -25.72 15.60 16.54
CA ILE A 530 -24.76 16.65 16.21
C ILE A 530 -24.40 16.54 14.72
N ASP A 531 -25.03 17.37 13.91
CA ASP A 531 -25.01 17.32 12.45
C ASP A 531 -23.64 17.63 11.81
N TRP A 532 -22.72 18.26 12.54
CA TRP A 532 -21.36 18.56 12.06
C TRP A 532 -20.29 17.56 12.53
N ILE A 533 -20.63 16.61 13.41
CA ILE A 533 -19.71 15.58 13.91
C ILE A 533 -20.09 14.23 13.32
N ARG A 534 -19.13 13.64 12.61
CA ARG A 534 -19.29 12.31 12.05
C ARG A 534 -19.09 11.22 13.10
N ARG A 535 -18.02 11.34 13.88
CA ARG A 535 -17.59 10.29 14.80
C ARG A 535 -16.72 10.87 15.91
N PHE A 536 -16.93 10.36 17.12
CA PHE A 536 -15.94 10.45 18.19
C PHE A 536 -15.16 9.13 18.26
N SER A 537 -13.89 9.16 18.61
CA SER A 537 -13.10 7.97 18.98
C SER A 537 -12.40 8.23 20.31
N PHE A 538 -12.62 7.35 21.28
CA PHE A 538 -11.89 7.31 22.53
C PHE A 538 -11.08 6.02 22.54
N GLU A 539 -9.76 6.15 22.66
CA GLU A 539 -8.87 5.00 22.65
C GLU A 539 -7.95 5.02 23.86
N ALA A 540 -7.78 3.85 24.46
CA ALA A 540 -6.84 3.62 25.53
C ALA A 540 -5.93 2.47 25.10
N ASN A 541 -4.64 2.74 24.99
CA ASN A 541 -3.63 1.77 24.57
C ASN A 541 -2.58 1.63 25.67
N THR A 542 -2.06 0.42 25.82
CA THR A 542 -0.97 0.10 26.72
C THR A 542 0.02 -0.81 26.03
N GLN A 543 1.30 -0.59 26.27
CA GLN A 543 2.36 -1.51 25.90
C GLN A 543 3.46 -1.53 26.96
N SER A 544 4.07 -2.68 27.16
CA SER A 544 5.22 -2.84 28.05
C SER A 544 6.22 -3.82 27.46
N TYR A 545 7.50 -3.54 27.65
CA TYR A 545 8.63 -4.36 27.25
C TYR A 545 9.39 -4.79 28.50
N TRP A 546 9.71 -6.08 28.56
CA TRP A 546 10.41 -6.71 29.66
C TRP A 546 11.59 -7.49 29.10
N SER A 547 12.71 -7.56 29.81
CA SER A 547 13.82 -8.45 29.42
C SER A 547 13.35 -9.91 29.45
N ALA A 548 13.59 -10.70 28.40
CA ALA A 548 13.02 -12.04 28.31
C ALA A 548 13.63 -13.03 29.33
N ASP A 549 14.92 -12.86 29.62
CA ASP A 549 15.70 -13.65 30.57
C ASP A 549 15.44 -13.27 32.05
N ALA A 550 15.42 -11.96 32.36
CA ALA A 550 15.42 -11.47 33.73
C ALA A 550 14.05 -10.93 34.22
N ASP A 551 13.03 -10.90 33.34
CA ASP A 551 11.68 -10.39 33.63
C ASP A 551 11.69 -8.99 34.27
N LYS A 552 12.55 -8.09 33.78
CA LYS A 552 12.64 -6.70 34.23
C LYS A 552 11.96 -5.77 33.24
N LEU A 553 11.07 -4.91 33.73
CA LEU A 553 10.46 -3.87 32.91
C LEU A 553 11.52 -2.89 32.39
N GLU A 554 11.59 -2.76 31.07
CA GLU A 554 12.51 -1.86 30.36
C GLU A 554 11.79 -0.63 29.81
N THR A 555 10.60 -0.83 29.25
CA THR A 555 9.79 0.24 28.67
C THR A 555 8.32 0.02 29.02
N ARG A 556 7.58 1.07 29.36
CA ARG A 556 6.11 1.06 29.46
C ARG A 556 5.58 2.30 28.79
N ARG A 557 4.47 2.18 28.08
CA ARG A 557 3.77 3.32 27.52
C ARG A 557 2.26 3.13 27.60
N HIS A 558 1.58 4.13 28.12
CA HIS A 558 0.12 4.22 28.13
C HIS A 558 -0.30 5.44 27.33
N ASP A 559 -1.19 5.25 26.36
CA ASP A 559 -1.73 6.33 25.55
C ASP A 559 -3.25 6.40 25.77
N LEU A 560 -3.75 7.58 26.09
CA LEU A 560 -5.18 7.91 26.04
C LEU A 560 -5.38 8.93 24.94
N SER A 561 -6.27 8.66 23.99
CA SER A 561 -6.58 9.61 22.91
C SER A 561 -8.08 9.83 22.75
N PHE A 562 -8.41 11.04 22.31
CA PHE A 562 -9.73 11.47 21.92
C PHE A 562 -9.65 12.15 20.56
N ASN A 563 -10.30 11.53 19.56
CA ASN A 563 -10.43 12.04 18.21
C ASN A 563 -11.88 12.47 17.96
N THR A 564 -12.04 13.65 17.35
CA THR A 564 -13.30 14.11 16.77
C THR A 564 -13.12 14.21 15.27
N GLU A 565 -13.88 13.40 14.54
CA GLU A 565 -13.99 13.45 13.09
C GLU A 565 -15.23 14.28 12.71
N PHE A 566 -15.03 15.27 11.88
CA PHE A 566 -16.07 16.18 11.41
C PHE A 566 -16.70 15.64 10.11
N GLU A 567 -17.92 16.08 9.78
CA GLU A 567 -18.52 15.77 8.46
C GLU A 567 -17.66 16.31 7.29
N THR A 568 -16.85 17.33 7.56
CA THR A 568 -15.84 17.84 6.65
C THR A 568 -14.60 16.94 6.53
N SER A 569 -14.52 15.74 7.12
CA SER A 569 -13.28 14.92 7.19
C SER A 569 -12.07 15.58 7.87
N ASP A 570 -12.21 16.81 8.37
CA ASP A 570 -11.21 17.34 9.31
C ASP A 570 -11.23 16.46 10.56
N GLN A 571 -10.10 16.39 11.27
CA GLN A 571 -10.03 15.67 12.53
C GLN A 571 -9.28 16.48 13.57
N LEU A 572 -9.84 16.55 14.77
CA LEU A 572 -9.18 17.12 15.94
C LEU A 572 -8.83 15.97 16.89
N ASN A 573 -7.56 15.83 17.23
CA ASN A 573 -7.07 14.76 18.08
C ASN A 573 -6.31 15.32 19.28
N PHE A 574 -6.65 14.83 20.47
CA PHE A 574 -5.94 15.08 21.71
C PHE A 574 -5.46 13.75 22.27
N SER A 575 -4.22 13.69 22.71
CA SER A 575 -3.67 12.49 23.34
C SER A 575 -2.75 12.82 24.50
N ILE A 576 -2.72 11.90 25.46
CA ILE A 576 -1.84 11.91 26.63
C ILE A 576 -1.05 10.61 26.57
N ALA A 577 0.27 10.71 26.66
CA ALA A 577 1.17 9.58 26.71
C ALA A 577 1.95 9.61 28.03
N ASP A 578 1.81 8.56 28.83
CA ASP A 578 2.65 8.25 29.99
C ASP A 578 3.71 7.23 29.56
N GLU A 579 4.99 7.59 29.67
CA GLU A 579 6.10 6.79 29.17
C GLU A 579 7.11 6.54 30.31
N PHE A 580 7.57 5.29 30.41
CA PHE A 580 8.63 4.87 31.30
C PHE A 580 9.71 4.17 30.48
N GLU A 581 10.97 4.53 30.70
CA GLU A 581 12.13 4.00 30.00
C GLU A 581 13.31 3.74 30.95
N VAL A 582 13.96 2.60 30.80
CA VAL A 582 15.21 2.26 31.48
C VAL A 582 16.37 2.36 30.50
N LEU A 583 17.31 3.26 30.78
CA LEU A 583 18.60 3.31 30.09
C LEU A 583 19.63 2.49 30.85
N THR A 584 20.18 1.47 30.20
CA THR A 584 21.27 0.64 30.74
C THR A 584 22.65 1.15 30.36
N ARG A 585 22.73 1.97 29.30
CA ARG A 585 23.95 2.59 28.77
C ARG A 585 23.71 4.06 28.45
N PRO A 586 24.77 4.90 28.47
CA PRO A 586 24.64 6.29 28.05
C PRO A 586 24.03 6.40 26.64
N PHE A 587 23.07 7.30 26.47
CA PHE A 587 22.38 7.52 25.20
C PHE A 587 22.60 8.96 24.74
N ARG A 588 23.36 9.13 23.66
CA ARG A 588 23.57 10.43 23.03
C ARG A 588 22.34 10.80 22.21
N ILE A 589 21.53 11.71 22.72
CA ILE A 589 20.27 12.13 22.09
C ILE A 589 20.46 13.27 21.07
N ALA A 590 21.48 14.10 21.28
CA ALA A 590 21.86 15.18 20.38
C ALA A 590 23.38 15.40 20.43
N THR A 591 23.91 16.24 19.54
CA THR A 591 25.32 16.62 19.61
C THR A 591 25.62 17.38 20.89
N GLY A 592 26.55 16.87 21.69
CA GLY A 592 26.90 17.42 23.01
C GLY A 592 26.01 16.93 24.17
N VAL A 593 24.86 16.29 23.91
CA VAL A 593 23.88 15.94 24.94
C VAL A 593 23.76 14.42 25.09
N THR A 594 24.11 13.91 26.26
CA THR A 594 24.09 12.47 26.56
C THR A 594 23.33 12.20 27.85
N LEU A 595 22.27 11.40 27.75
CA LEU A 595 21.50 10.90 28.88
C LEU A 595 22.25 9.76 29.57
N LEU A 596 22.26 9.76 30.90
CA LEU A 596 22.94 8.74 31.69
C LEU A 596 22.07 7.50 31.90
N PRO A 597 22.67 6.34 32.21
CA PRO A 597 21.91 5.17 32.64
C PRO A 597 21.01 5.50 33.84
N GLY A 598 19.74 5.11 33.78
CA GLY A 598 18.74 5.52 34.76
C GLY A 598 17.33 5.09 34.38
N LYS A 599 16.38 5.40 35.27
CA LYS A 599 14.95 5.25 35.02
C LYS A 599 14.36 6.62 34.74
N TYR A 600 13.59 6.70 33.67
CA TYR A 600 12.93 7.92 33.22
C TYR A 600 11.45 7.65 33.15
N ASP A 601 10.65 8.54 33.71
CA ASP A 601 9.19 8.50 33.69
C ASP A 601 8.73 9.90 33.29
N PHE A 602 7.95 10.00 32.23
CA PHE A 602 7.60 11.27 31.61
C PHE A 602 6.22 11.22 30.97
N THR A 603 5.43 12.27 31.19
CA THR A 603 4.12 12.44 30.58
C THR A 603 4.14 13.55 29.54
N SER A 604 3.57 13.28 28.36
CA SER A 604 3.44 14.28 27.31
C SER A 604 2.02 14.36 26.76
N PHE A 605 1.67 15.55 26.28
CA PHE A 605 0.37 15.89 25.71
C PHE A 605 0.57 16.25 24.24
N LEU A 606 -0.27 15.70 23.37
CA LEU A 606 -0.27 16.02 21.94
C LEU A 606 -1.66 16.50 21.54
N ALA A 607 -1.72 17.70 20.97
CA ALA A 607 -2.88 18.19 20.24
C ALA A 607 -2.54 18.24 18.76
N SER A 608 -3.43 17.75 17.90
CA SER A 608 -3.24 17.80 16.46
C SER A 608 -4.55 18.07 15.73
N TYR A 609 -4.44 18.76 14.59
CA TYR A 609 -5.54 19.04 13.69
C TYR A 609 -5.17 18.58 12.29
N ASN A 610 -5.88 17.58 11.79
CA ASN A 610 -5.74 17.05 10.44
C ASN A 610 -6.74 17.77 9.55
N LEU A 611 -6.22 18.51 8.56
CA LEU A 611 -7.02 19.12 7.51
C LEU A 611 -7.50 18.03 6.55
N GLY A 612 -8.81 17.94 6.33
CA GLY A 612 -9.41 16.93 5.46
C GLY A 612 -8.89 17.01 4.02
N ALA A 613 -8.73 15.85 3.39
CA ALA A 613 -8.12 15.72 2.06
C ALA A 613 -8.94 16.38 0.92
N GLN A 614 -10.20 16.74 1.17
CA GLN A 614 -11.03 17.49 0.23
C GLN A 614 -10.68 18.99 0.16
N ARG A 615 -9.79 19.50 1.04
CA ARG A 615 -9.33 20.89 1.00
C ARG A 615 -8.17 21.06 0.02
N LYS A 616 -8.08 22.21 -0.65
CA LYS A 616 -6.93 22.58 -1.51
C LYS A 616 -5.58 22.57 -0.78
N LEU A 617 -5.60 22.92 0.51
CA LEU A 617 -4.49 22.73 1.43
C LEU A 617 -4.90 21.69 2.46
N SER A 618 -4.21 20.56 2.45
CA SER A 618 -4.31 19.53 3.48
C SER A 618 -2.98 19.42 4.24
N GLY A 619 -3.00 18.71 5.36
CA GLY A 619 -1.84 18.54 6.23
C GLY A 619 -2.22 18.40 7.69
N VAL A 620 -1.22 18.11 8.51
CA VAL A 620 -1.36 17.85 9.94
C VAL A 620 -0.61 18.92 10.71
N MET A 621 -1.35 19.72 11.47
CA MET A 621 -0.75 20.61 12.47
C MET A 621 -0.68 19.87 13.80
N SER A 622 0.46 19.91 14.46
CA SER A 622 0.67 19.22 15.74
C SER A 622 1.43 20.08 16.74
N LEU A 623 1.03 20.01 18.00
CA LEU A 623 1.72 20.57 19.15
C LEU A 623 1.87 19.47 20.21
N ARG A 624 3.11 19.10 20.52
CA ARG A 624 3.44 18.23 21.65
C ARG A 624 4.12 19.05 22.74
N VAL A 625 3.66 18.92 23.98
CA VAL A 625 4.24 19.57 25.16
C VAL A 625 4.28 18.60 26.32
N GLY A 626 5.23 18.78 27.24
CA GLY A 626 5.28 18.03 28.50
C GLY A 626 6.69 17.55 28.79
N ASP A 627 6.75 16.52 29.63
CA ASP A 627 8.00 15.92 30.06
C ASP A 627 8.63 15.14 28.90
N PHE A 628 9.95 15.08 28.90
CA PHE A 628 10.75 14.38 27.92
C PHE A 628 12.07 13.97 28.55
N TRP A 629 12.26 12.67 28.78
CA TRP A 629 13.41 12.14 29.52
C TRP A 629 13.58 12.83 30.89
N SER A 630 14.74 13.45 31.16
CA SER A 630 15.05 14.17 32.40
C SER A 630 14.50 15.60 32.44
N GLY A 631 13.82 16.07 31.39
CA GLY A 631 13.36 17.45 31.30
C GLY A 631 12.08 17.59 30.50
N THR A 632 12.02 18.55 29.57
CA THR A 632 10.79 18.89 28.83
C THR A 632 11.04 19.03 27.34
N ASN A 633 10.02 18.78 26.53
CA ASN A 633 10.04 19.04 25.09
C ASN A 633 8.78 19.81 24.68
N THR A 634 8.99 20.86 23.90
CA THR A 634 7.93 21.52 23.13
C THR A 634 8.22 21.31 21.65
N SER A 635 7.36 20.53 20.99
CA SER A 635 7.45 20.24 19.57
C SER A 635 6.27 20.84 18.82
N ILE A 636 6.56 21.56 17.74
CA ILE A 636 5.57 22.07 16.79
C ILE A 636 5.86 21.43 15.45
N GLY A 637 4.83 20.92 14.81
CA GLY A 637 4.93 20.27 13.51
C GLY A 637 3.83 20.72 12.58
N PHE A 638 4.19 20.90 11.31
CA PHE A 638 3.28 20.84 10.18
C PHE A 638 3.80 19.73 9.26
N GLY A 639 3.13 18.58 9.27
CA GLY A 639 3.52 17.40 8.51
C GLY A 639 2.50 17.06 7.44
N SER A 640 2.90 16.26 6.45
CA SER A 640 2.03 15.82 5.35
C SER A 640 1.29 16.96 4.65
N GLY A 641 1.89 18.16 4.67
CA GLY A 641 1.30 19.33 4.03
C GLY A 641 1.21 19.07 2.54
N ARG A 642 0.08 19.42 1.93
CA ARG A 642 -0.10 19.32 0.49
C ARG A 642 -0.97 20.45 -0.02
N LEU A 643 -0.41 21.20 -0.96
CA LEU A 643 -1.06 22.29 -1.66
C LEU A 643 -1.08 21.98 -3.15
N GLU A 644 -2.26 21.86 -3.71
CA GLU A 644 -2.46 21.62 -5.13
C GLU A 644 -2.78 22.94 -5.83
N LEU A 645 -1.83 23.40 -6.65
CA LEU A 645 -1.96 24.65 -7.39
C LEU A 645 -2.68 24.44 -8.73
N SER A 646 -2.48 23.27 -9.34
CA SER A 646 -3.23 22.77 -10.51
C SER A 646 -3.17 21.23 -10.55
N PRO A 647 -3.95 20.55 -11.41
CA PRO A 647 -3.85 19.09 -11.61
C PRO A 647 -2.44 18.60 -12.01
N GLN A 648 -1.59 19.51 -12.51
CA GLN A 648 -0.22 19.23 -12.90
C GLN A 648 0.81 19.66 -11.86
N LEU A 649 0.47 20.50 -10.88
CA LEU A 649 1.46 21.07 -9.94
C LEU A 649 1.01 20.91 -8.49
N SER A 650 1.77 20.10 -7.76
CA SER A 650 1.60 19.92 -6.32
C SER A 650 2.85 20.31 -5.54
N ILE A 651 2.62 20.83 -4.33
CA ILE A 651 3.66 21.24 -3.39
C ILE A 651 3.38 20.55 -2.07
N GLU A 652 4.38 19.93 -1.47
CA GLU A 652 4.27 19.24 -0.19
C GLU A 652 5.30 19.79 0.81
N PRO A 653 4.92 20.82 1.59
CA PRO A 653 5.76 21.35 2.64
C PRO A 653 5.59 20.56 3.94
N SER A 654 6.70 20.33 4.63
CA SER A 654 6.72 19.82 6.00
C SER A 654 7.76 20.56 6.82
N TYR A 655 7.45 20.79 8.08
CA TYR A 655 8.32 21.47 9.02
C TYR A 655 8.09 20.92 10.43
N SER A 656 9.16 20.56 11.12
CA SER A 656 9.15 20.13 12.51
C SER A 656 10.25 20.85 13.27
N ILE A 657 9.90 21.35 14.45
CA ILE A 657 10.81 21.95 15.40
C ILE A 657 10.59 21.30 16.76
N ASN A 658 11.67 20.83 17.39
CA ASN A 658 11.66 20.33 18.76
C ASN A 658 12.58 21.20 19.60
N ASN A 659 12.04 21.81 20.64
CA ASN A 659 12.80 22.55 21.64
C ASN A 659 12.87 21.71 22.91
N VAL A 660 14.02 21.10 23.14
CA VAL A 660 14.26 20.18 24.25
C VAL A 660 15.08 20.90 25.31
N LYS A 661 14.60 20.87 26.55
CA LYS A 661 15.30 21.41 27.72
C LYS A 661 15.58 20.30 28.71
N LEU A 662 16.84 20.02 28.96
CA LEU A 662 17.29 18.97 29.87
C LEU A 662 18.27 19.53 30.90
N PRO A 663 18.40 18.91 32.09
CA PRO A 663 19.47 19.23 33.03
C PRO A 663 20.88 19.07 32.44
N GLU A 664 21.05 18.17 31.47
CA GLU A 664 22.33 17.90 30.80
C GLU A 664 22.75 19.02 29.83
N ASP A 665 21.83 19.46 28.97
CA ASP A 665 21.93 20.68 28.14
C ASP A 665 20.61 20.92 27.40
N ASP A 666 20.41 22.15 26.91
CA ASP A 666 19.31 22.52 26.04
C ASP A 666 19.70 22.30 24.56
N PHE A 667 18.80 21.76 23.76
CA PHE A 667 19.03 21.66 22.31
C PHE A 667 17.74 21.85 21.50
N ARG A 668 17.93 22.28 20.26
CA ARG A 668 16.85 22.49 19.29
C ARG A 668 17.13 21.68 18.04
N THR A 669 16.14 20.94 17.57
CA THR A 669 16.20 20.25 16.27
C THR A 669 15.15 20.81 15.33
N GLU A 670 15.54 20.99 14.08
CA GLU A 670 14.69 21.43 12.99
C GLU A 670 14.84 20.48 11.82
N LEU A 671 13.70 20.04 11.29
CA LEU A 671 13.61 19.32 10.03
C LEU A 671 12.62 20.07 9.15
N SER A 672 13.07 20.51 7.98
CA SER A 672 12.20 21.04 6.96
C SER A 672 12.33 20.21 5.70
N SER A 673 11.21 19.97 5.04
CA SER A 673 11.21 19.37 3.70
C SER A 673 10.23 20.09 2.81
N PHE A 674 10.61 20.21 1.55
CA PHE A 674 9.80 20.86 0.54
C PHE A 674 9.86 20.03 -0.72
N ARG A 675 8.74 19.41 -1.09
CA ARG A 675 8.61 18.66 -2.34
C ARG A 675 7.78 19.44 -3.34
N VAL A 676 8.20 19.42 -4.60
CA VAL A 676 7.42 19.93 -5.72
C VAL A 676 7.31 18.82 -6.76
N THR A 677 6.10 18.58 -7.25
CA THR A 677 5.86 17.64 -8.35
C THR A 677 5.15 18.37 -9.47
N TYR A 678 5.71 18.27 -10.68
CA TYR A 678 5.11 18.75 -11.91
C TYR A 678 4.81 17.58 -12.85
N THR A 679 3.54 17.25 -13.00
CA THR A 679 3.02 16.12 -13.79
C THR A 679 2.62 16.60 -15.18
N LEU A 680 3.44 16.30 -16.19
CA LEU A 680 3.18 16.68 -17.59
C LEU A 680 2.08 15.80 -18.20
N SER A 681 2.08 14.51 -17.85
CA SER A 681 1.03 13.54 -18.21
C SER A 681 0.97 12.45 -17.12
N PRO A 682 -0.06 11.58 -17.08
CA PRO A 682 -0.09 10.47 -16.12
C PRO A 682 1.17 9.58 -16.14
N ARG A 683 1.87 9.56 -17.28
CA ARG A 683 3.07 8.75 -17.55
C ARG A 683 4.38 9.55 -17.52
N MET A 684 4.36 10.87 -17.26
CA MET A 684 5.54 11.71 -17.30
C MET A 684 5.49 12.81 -16.25
N TYR A 685 6.47 12.84 -15.34
CA TYR A 685 6.55 13.86 -14.29
C TYR A 685 7.98 14.24 -13.91
N LEU A 686 8.09 15.44 -13.34
CA LEU A 686 9.28 16.00 -12.70
C LEU A 686 9.00 16.12 -11.20
N GLY A 687 9.92 15.64 -10.36
CA GLY A 687 9.89 15.77 -8.91
C GLY A 687 11.13 16.47 -8.41
N GLY A 688 10.97 17.35 -7.43
CA GLY A 688 12.06 17.96 -6.67
C GLY A 688 11.78 17.81 -5.18
N LEU A 689 12.79 17.47 -4.40
CA LEU A 689 12.75 17.42 -2.93
C LEU A 689 13.95 18.18 -2.40
N VAL A 690 13.71 19.10 -1.48
CA VAL A 690 14.75 19.77 -0.70
C VAL A 690 14.50 19.47 0.76
N GLN A 691 15.53 19.09 1.50
CA GLN A 691 15.43 18.87 2.95
C GLN A 691 16.58 19.53 3.69
N TYR A 692 16.27 20.08 4.87
CA TYR A 692 17.24 20.59 5.83
C TYR A 692 17.06 19.88 7.16
N ASP A 693 18.16 19.38 7.72
CA ASP A 693 18.21 18.71 9.01
C ASP A 693 19.30 19.35 9.87
N SER A 694 18.90 20.02 10.95
CA SER A 694 19.82 20.71 11.85
C SER A 694 20.65 19.76 12.71
N ASN A 695 20.19 18.54 12.98
CA ASN A 695 20.89 17.57 13.82
C ASN A 695 22.00 16.86 13.05
N ALA A 696 21.75 16.55 11.77
CA ALA A 696 22.76 16.01 10.86
C ALA A 696 23.65 17.10 10.21
N ALA A 697 23.36 18.37 10.49
CA ALA A 697 23.95 19.53 9.82
C ALA A 697 23.97 19.33 8.29
N SER A 698 22.79 19.04 7.72
CA SER A 698 22.65 18.64 6.33
C SER A 698 21.62 19.47 5.59
N PHE A 699 21.96 19.79 4.35
CA PHE A 699 21.03 20.30 3.34
C PHE A 699 21.12 19.38 2.12
N SER A 700 20.03 18.72 1.79
CA SER A 700 19.98 17.75 0.69
C SER A 700 18.98 18.17 -0.37
N THR A 701 19.33 17.88 -1.62
CA THR A 701 18.48 18.11 -2.78
C THR A 701 18.34 16.82 -3.57
N ASN A 702 17.15 16.54 -4.06
CA ASN A 702 16.88 15.45 -4.99
C ASN A 702 15.98 15.95 -6.11
N PHE A 703 16.37 15.71 -7.36
CA PHE A 703 15.56 15.94 -8.55
C PHE A 703 15.37 14.63 -9.30
N ARG A 704 14.16 14.40 -9.79
CA ARG A 704 13.77 13.21 -10.53
C ARG A 704 12.95 13.58 -11.74
N PHE A 705 13.27 12.98 -12.88
CA PHE A 705 12.42 12.89 -14.04
C PHE A 705 12.07 11.42 -14.27
N ARG A 706 10.79 11.12 -14.46
CA ARG A 706 10.30 9.79 -14.87
C ARG A 706 9.43 9.96 -16.10
N TRP A 707 9.67 9.11 -17.10
CA TRP A 707 8.85 9.01 -18.29
C TRP A 707 8.62 7.55 -18.66
N GLU A 708 7.36 7.11 -18.61
CA GLU A 708 6.90 5.84 -19.17
C GLU A 708 6.54 6.05 -20.64
N TRP A 709 7.49 5.76 -21.53
CA TRP A 709 7.39 6.03 -22.97
C TRP A 709 6.64 4.94 -23.73
N ALA A 710 6.53 3.75 -23.15
CA ALA A 710 5.60 2.69 -23.52
C ALA A 710 5.19 1.92 -22.25
N PRO A 711 4.06 1.20 -22.22
CA PRO A 711 3.64 0.43 -21.04
C PRO A 711 4.78 -0.46 -20.50
N GLY A 712 5.13 -0.26 -19.23
CA GLY A 712 6.22 -0.99 -18.55
C GLY A 712 7.65 -0.65 -19.04
N SER A 713 7.80 0.34 -19.93
CA SER A 713 9.07 0.81 -20.49
C SER A 713 9.33 2.26 -20.09
N GLU A 714 10.41 2.49 -19.37
CA GLU A 714 10.64 3.70 -18.61
C GLU A 714 12.01 4.31 -18.87
N PHE A 715 12.07 5.63 -18.69
CA PHE A 715 13.28 6.42 -18.68
C PHE A 715 13.31 7.27 -17.40
N PHE A 716 14.44 7.24 -16.70
CA PHE A 716 14.66 7.98 -15.46
C PHE A 716 15.91 8.84 -15.56
N VAL A 717 15.82 10.03 -14.97
CA VAL A 717 16.99 10.85 -14.61
C VAL A 717 16.84 11.24 -13.17
N VAL A 718 17.85 10.94 -12.35
CA VAL A 718 17.87 11.30 -10.93
C VAL A 718 19.15 12.04 -10.62
N TYR A 719 19.02 13.20 -9.99
CA TYR A 719 20.14 13.94 -9.41
C TYR A 719 19.91 14.05 -7.90
N SER A 720 20.95 13.83 -7.11
CA SER A 720 20.94 14.11 -5.68
C SER A 720 22.23 14.76 -5.22
N ASP A 721 22.13 15.66 -4.25
CA ASP A 721 23.28 16.13 -3.49
C ASP A 721 22.97 16.24 -2.00
N ASP A 722 24.00 16.15 -1.18
CA ASP A 722 23.96 16.42 0.25
C ASP A 722 25.12 17.35 0.61
N ARG A 723 24.83 18.36 1.43
CA ARG A 723 25.75 19.44 1.77
C ARG A 723 25.79 19.67 3.27
N ASN A 724 26.98 19.99 3.77
CA ASN A 724 27.17 20.32 5.17
C ASN A 724 26.68 21.75 5.47
N THR A 725 25.87 21.90 6.52
CA THR A 725 25.36 23.19 6.99
C THR A 725 26.00 23.68 8.29
N ASP A 726 26.97 22.97 8.85
CA ASP A 726 27.67 23.39 10.07
C ASP A 726 28.61 24.59 9.79
N PRO A 727 28.27 25.79 10.31
CA PRO A 727 29.06 26.99 10.06
C PRO A 727 30.36 27.05 10.88
N PHE A 728 30.51 26.22 11.92
CA PHE A 728 31.68 26.21 12.81
C PHE A 728 32.77 25.24 12.34
N ALA A 729 32.43 24.28 11.48
CA ALA A 729 33.41 23.47 10.80
C ALA A 729 34.15 24.32 9.74
N HIS A 730 33.43 25.06 8.89
CA HIS A 730 34.02 25.79 7.76
C HIS A 730 33.21 27.08 7.40
N PRO A 731 33.83 28.28 7.33
CA PRO A 731 33.13 29.55 7.16
C PRO A 731 32.55 29.86 5.77
N SER A 732 32.81 29.02 4.76
CA SER A 732 32.16 29.09 3.43
C SER A 732 31.03 28.06 3.38
N GLY A 733 29.82 28.45 3.80
CA GLY A 733 28.68 27.54 3.96
C GLY A 733 28.32 26.71 2.71
N LEU A 734 27.77 25.51 2.96
CA LEU A 734 27.27 24.52 1.99
C LEU A 734 28.34 23.76 1.19
N GLU A 735 29.34 23.20 1.87
CA GLU A 735 30.27 22.25 1.23
C GLU A 735 29.55 20.95 0.84
N LEU A 736 29.83 20.46 -0.37
CA LEU A 736 29.32 19.20 -0.87
C LEU A 736 29.91 18.01 -0.08
N ARG A 737 29.05 17.17 0.50
CA ARG A 737 29.42 15.86 1.04
C ARG A 737 29.38 14.83 -0.08
N ASN A 738 28.18 14.60 -0.62
CA ASN A 738 27.91 13.57 -1.61
C ASN A 738 27.09 14.14 -2.77
N ARG A 739 27.29 13.60 -3.97
CA ARG A 739 26.49 13.91 -5.17
C ARG A 739 26.33 12.67 -6.04
N GLY A 740 25.18 12.53 -6.68
CA GLY A 740 24.94 11.51 -7.68
C GLY A 740 24.10 12.04 -8.83
N LEU A 741 24.44 11.64 -10.06
CA LEU A 741 23.57 11.72 -11.22
C LEU A 741 23.43 10.31 -11.78
N ALA A 742 22.20 9.84 -11.96
CA ALA A 742 21.88 8.55 -12.53
C ALA A 742 20.89 8.69 -13.69
N ILE A 743 21.14 7.95 -14.77
CA ILE A 743 20.25 7.84 -15.92
C ILE A 743 19.97 6.36 -16.15
N LYS A 744 18.69 6.00 -16.13
CA LYS A 744 18.24 4.62 -16.37
C LYS A 744 17.27 4.57 -17.53
N ILE A 745 17.38 3.54 -18.36
CA ILE A 745 16.39 3.20 -19.37
C ILE A 745 16.08 1.71 -19.32
N ASN A 746 14.82 1.35 -19.50
CA ASN A 746 14.40 -0.03 -19.69
C ASN A 746 13.38 -0.15 -20.82
N ARG A 747 13.16 -1.38 -21.27
CA ARG A 747 12.13 -1.71 -22.26
C ARG A 747 11.48 -3.04 -21.91
N LEU A 748 10.17 -3.05 -21.80
CA LEU A 748 9.39 -4.27 -21.62
C LEU A 748 9.04 -4.90 -22.98
N PHE A 749 9.28 -6.20 -23.11
CA PHE A 749 8.82 -7.01 -24.22
C PHE A 749 7.87 -8.08 -23.69
N GLN A 750 6.66 -8.17 -24.23
CA GLN A 750 5.68 -9.22 -23.94
C GLN A 750 5.55 -10.12 -25.16
N ILE A 751 5.75 -11.43 -25.00
CA ILE A 751 5.80 -12.43 -26.07
C ILE A 751 4.69 -13.47 -25.88
#